data_AF-A0A5C7FTR1-F1
#
_entry.id   AF-A0A5C7FTR1-F1
#
_cell.length_a   1.000
_cell.length_b   1.000
_cell.length_c   1.000
_cell.angle_alpha   90.00
_cell.angle_beta   90.00
_cell.angle_gamma   90.00
#
_symmetry.space_group_name_H-M   'P 1'
#
loop_
_entity.id
_entity.type
_entity.pdbx_description
1 polymer ?
#
loop_
_entity_poly.entity_id
_entity_poly.type
_entity_poly.pdbx_seq_one_letter_code
_entity_poly.pdbx_strand_id
1 'polypeptide(L)'
;MQHRIKKVAVLGSGVMGSGIACHFANIGLDVLLLDIVPFNLSDEEKKDPVKRNSQAVSALATAIKSKPAPLFKKDFASHITTGNFDDDFEKIGDCDWIIEVVIERLDIKQQIFEKVDKYRKAGSLVTSNTSGIPIKMLAEGRSEDFQKHFCGTHFFNPPRYLRLFEVIPHEGTDQGVVDFFMHYGDVYLGKQTVLCKDTPGFIGNRIGVMSGVQMMDLTVKYDMTIEEVDAITGSLIGRPNTATYRLQDLVGIDTSAKVSGFVMENVSDDEYIESVKGKKQPEFMAHLLDQKWFGNKSGQGFYKKTKERDEKGKSIIHALNLKTLEYAPATRPRLPIGKAKMIDDMGQRMKTIVGGDDRESKFLREYYAGLIAYSANRVPEIADDLYSIDDAMRTGYFWEYGPFETWDQIGLAEGIKMIEETGSKVAGWVSEMQKAGHDSFYKVEGGKRLYYDQASKGYKPVPSLENYIILDTLRENAPIIKNDSATVHDLGDGVMCVEFTSKSNSIDDAIGQAISDAIDKAEEEGWAGIVIGNNAKNFTVGANLMNVGMMAMQQQFTELDALIDGFQQLNMKIKTCKVPVVVATQGYVFGGGCEIAMHADAGVYAAESYIGLVEVGVGLIPGGGGTKELALRASDKFFEGDVMMPTLIDAFQTIATAKVSTSASEAFDYGYLIEGKDFVEMNLQRNIGEAKRKVLELSREYVAPSIREDITVLGRAGLAALYTAINEFKLGKYISEYDGVVARHVANILCGGELTQTTLVSEQYLLDLEREAFLSLLGNQKTLERIQYTLQNNKPLRN
;
A
#
# COMPACT_ATOMS: atom_id res chain seq x y z
N MET A 1 -16.03 12.60 25.23
CA MET A 1 -16.58 11.23 25.41
C MET A 1 -15.73 10.27 24.59
N GLN A 2 -15.56 9.01 25.00
CA GLN A 2 -14.94 8.01 24.12
C GLN A 2 -16.00 7.49 23.14
N HIS A 3 -15.92 7.86 21.87
CA HIS A 3 -16.75 7.27 20.82
C HIS A 3 -16.25 5.84 20.52
N ARG A 4 -17.19 4.92 20.29
CA ARG A 4 -16.91 3.54 19.89
C ARG A 4 -17.78 3.22 18.69
N ILE A 5 -17.16 2.69 17.63
CA ILE A 5 -17.84 2.40 16.37
C ILE A 5 -17.97 0.90 16.23
N LYS A 6 -19.21 0.45 16.04
CA LYS A 6 -19.52 -0.94 15.66
C LYS A 6 -20.26 -0.99 14.34
N LYS A 7 -21.18 -0.05 14.10
CA LYS A 7 -22.01 0.00 12.90
C LYS A 7 -21.89 1.34 12.17
N VAL A 8 -21.69 1.28 10.86
CA VAL A 8 -21.54 2.47 9.99
C VAL A 8 -22.61 2.48 8.90
N ALA A 9 -23.24 3.64 8.66
CA ALA A 9 -24.05 3.86 7.47
C ALA A 9 -23.23 4.60 6.41
N VAL A 10 -23.20 4.08 5.18
CA VAL A 10 -22.64 4.73 4.00
C VAL A 10 -23.77 5.12 3.08
N LEU A 11 -23.98 6.43 2.88
CA LEU A 11 -25.08 6.97 2.09
C LEU A 11 -24.59 7.32 0.68
N GLY A 12 -24.94 6.48 -0.29
CA GLY A 12 -24.51 6.53 -1.68
C GLY A 12 -23.62 5.33 -2.02
N SER A 13 -24.00 4.56 -3.04
CA SER A 13 -23.30 3.30 -3.38
C SER A 13 -22.35 3.40 -4.57
N GLY A 14 -22.06 4.61 -5.05
CA GLY A 14 -21.12 4.84 -6.15
C GLY A 14 -19.72 4.25 -5.90
N VAL A 15 -18.78 4.47 -6.83
CA VAL A 15 -17.42 3.90 -6.74
C VAL A 15 -16.74 4.21 -5.39
N MET A 16 -16.84 5.45 -4.90
CA MET A 16 -16.32 5.82 -3.58
C MET A 16 -17.11 5.19 -2.44
N GLY A 17 -18.44 5.25 -2.45
CA GLY A 17 -19.27 4.74 -1.36
C GLY A 17 -19.15 3.23 -1.17
N SER A 18 -19.21 2.46 -2.25
CA SER A 18 -18.96 1.01 -2.20
C SER A 18 -17.52 0.68 -1.78
N GLY A 19 -16.53 1.47 -2.21
CA GLY A 19 -15.14 1.33 -1.78
C GLY A 19 -14.93 1.62 -0.28
N ILE A 20 -15.56 2.67 0.25
CA ILE A 20 -15.54 3.03 1.67
C ILE A 20 -16.25 1.95 2.49
N ALA A 21 -17.40 1.45 2.02
CA ALA A 21 -18.10 0.33 2.66
C ALA A 21 -17.21 -0.92 2.76
N CYS A 22 -16.48 -1.26 1.69
CA CYS A 22 -15.48 -2.33 1.73
C CYS A 22 -14.35 -2.03 2.73
N HIS A 23 -13.88 -0.79 2.81
CA HIS A 23 -12.83 -0.41 3.75
C HIS A 23 -13.26 -0.51 5.21
N PHE A 24 -14.52 -0.19 5.55
CA PHE A 24 -15.05 -0.41 6.89
C PHE A 24 -15.26 -1.90 7.19
N ALA A 25 -15.72 -2.68 6.22
CA ALA A 25 -15.85 -4.13 6.37
C ALA A 25 -14.49 -4.81 6.62
N ASN A 26 -13.42 -4.30 6.00
CA ASN A 26 -12.05 -4.79 6.19
C ASN A 26 -11.55 -4.72 7.63
N ILE A 27 -12.08 -3.78 8.43
CA ILE A 27 -11.73 -3.61 9.84
C ILE A 27 -12.79 -4.21 10.77
N GLY A 28 -13.70 -5.03 10.22
CA GLY A 28 -14.69 -5.79 10.98
C GLY A 28 -15.96 -5.03 11.39
N LEU A 29 -16.24 -3.86 10.80
CA LEU A 29 -17.46 -3.10 11.12
C LEU A 29 -18.67 -3.62 10.35
N ASP A 30 -19.84 -3.57 10.99
CA ASP A 30 -21.12 -3.79 10.33
C ASP A 30 -21.48 -2.56 9.47
N VAL A 31 -21.66 -2.73 8.17
CA VAL A 31 -21.90 -1.62 7.23
C VAL A 31 -23.29 -1.69 6.63
N LEU A 32 -24.03 -0.59 6.74
CA LEU A 32 -25.28 -0.36 6.03
C LEU A 32 -25.00 0.54 4.81
N LEU A 33 -25.00 -0.04 3.61
CA LEU A 33 -24.81 0.68 2.35
C LEU A 33 -26.17 1.01 1.71
N LEU A 34 -26.55 2.28 1.72
CA LEU A 34 -27.82 2.74 1.17
C LEU A 34 -27.61 3.54 -0.13
N ASP A 35 -28.56 3.43 -1.05
CA ASP A 35 -28.63 4.30 -2.24
C ASP A 35 -30.09 4.63 -2.61
N ILE A 36 -30.28 5.46 -3.63
CA ILE A 36 -31.59 5.74 -4.20
C ILE A 36 -32.24 4.49 -4.80
N VAL A 37 -33.58 4.46 -4.79
CA VAL A 37 -34.34 3.53 -5.61
C VAL A 37 -34.15 3.93 -7.09
N PRO A 38 -33.90 2.99 -8.01
CA PRO A 38 -33.78 3.31 -9.43
C PRO A 38 -35.02 4.04 -9.96
N PHE A 39 -34.82 5.15 -10.69
CA PHE A 39 -35.92 5.99 -11.16
C PHE A 39 -36.81 5.32 -12.22
N ASN A 40 -36.30 4.30 -12.92
CA ASN A 40 -36.93 3.72 -14.12
C ASN A 40 -37.55 2.33 -13.89
N LEU A 41 -37.98 2.01 -12.67
CA LEU A 41 -38.65 0.73 -12.37
C LEU A 41 -40.10 0.71 -12.90
N SER A 42 -40.53 -0.44 -13.44
CA SER A 42 -41.94 -0.67 -13.77
C SER A 42 -42.82 -0.71 -12.49
N ASP A 43 -44.14 -0.58 -12.63
CA ASP A 43 -45.04 -0.62 -11.46
C ASP A 43 -45.04 -1.98 -10.73
N GLU A 44 -44.67 -3.05 -11.43
CA GLU A 44 -44.47 -4.38 -10.83
C GLU A 44 -43.11 -4.44 -10.10
N GLU A 45 -42.05 -3.93 -10.72
CA GLU A 45 -40.71 -3.90 -10.13
C GLU A 45 -40.63 -2.98 -8.90
N LYS A 46 -41.45 -1.92 -8.84
CA LYS A 46 -41.57 -1.05 -7.66
C LYS A 46 -42.05 -1.78 -6.40
N LYS A 47 -42.65 -2.98 -6.54
CA LYS A 47 -43.11 -3.81 -5.42
C LYS A 47 -42.10 -4.89 -5.03
N ASP A 48 -41.05 -5.09 -5.81
CA ASP A 48 -40.01 -6.10 -5.57
C ASP A 48 -38.83 -5.46 -4.80
N PRO A 49 -38.59 -5.84 -3.53
CA PRO A 49 -37.48 -5.32 -2.73
C PRO A 49 -36.10 -5.53 -3.38
N VAL A 50 -35.92 -6.62 -4.13
CA VAL A 50 -34.64 -6.91 -4.82
C VAL A 50 -34.38 -5.88 -5.92
N LYS A 51 -35.43 -5.49 -6.65
CA LYS A 51 -35.33 -4.49 -7.72
C LYS A 51 -35.12 -3.09 -7.17
N ARG A 52 -35.78 -2.74 -6.07
CA ARG A 52 -35.61 -1.45 -5.39
C ARG A 52 -34.18 -1.27 -4.85
N ASN A 53 -33.56 -2.35 -4.36
CA ASN A 53 -32.18 -2.34 -3.85
C ASN A 53 -31.11 -2.55 -4.94
N SER A 54 -31.50 -2.71 -6.21
CA SER A 54 -30.59 -3.12 -7.27
C SER A 54 -29.40 -2.17 -7.50
N GLN A 55 -29.56 -0.87 -7.22
CA GLN A 55 -28.47 0.11 -7.33
C GLN A 55 -27.33 -0.22 -6.36
N ALA A 56 -27.62 -0.34 -5.07
CA ALA A 56 -26.65 -0.67 -4.03
C ALA A 56 -26.07 -2.08 -4.21
N VAL A 57 -26.92 -3.07 -4.53
CA VAL A 57 -26.50 -4.46 -4.76
C VAL A 57 -25.54 -4.57 -5.94
N SER A 58 -25.88 -3.95 -7.08
CA SER A 58 -25.05 -4.00 -8.28
C SER A 58 -23.72 -3.27 -8.08
N ALA A 59 -23.74 -2.14 -7.39
CA ALA A 59 -22.52 -1.38 -7.12
C ALA A 59 -21.56 -2.14 -6.19
N LEU A 60 -22.07 -2.75 -5.11
CA LEU A 60 -21.28 -3.60 -4.23
C LEU A 60 -20.72 -4.82 -4.97
N ALA A 61 -21.55 -5.51 -5.77
CA ALA A 61 -21.09 -6.65 -6.58
C ALA A 61 -20.01 -6.26 -7.60
N THR A 62 -20.06 -5.03 -8.13
CA THR A 62 -19.03 -4.48 -9.03
C THR A 62 -17.75 -4.19 -8.26
N ALA A 63 -17.84 -3.57 -7.08
CA ALA A 63 -16.70 -3.29 -6.22
C ALA A 63 -15.97 -4.57 -5.80
N ILE A 64 -16.68 -5.61 -5.35
CA ILE A 64 -16.07 -6.90 -4.96
C ILE A 64 -15.28 -7.55 -6.10
N LYS A 65 -15.69 -7.32 -7.36
CA LYS A 65 -15.03 -7.86 -8.55
C LYS A 65 -13.94 -6.95 -9.12
N SER A 66 -13.79 -5.73 -8.61
CA SER A 66 -12.83 -4.77 -9.17
C SER A 66 -11.39 -5.21 -8.94
N LYS A 67 -10.49 -4.73 -9.81
CA LYS A 67 -9.05 -4.91 -9.65
C LYS A 67 -8.38 -3.53 -9.69
N PRO A 68 -7.60 -3.15 -8.67
CA PRO A 68 -7.29 -3.91 -7.46
C PRO A 68 -8.53 -4.12 -6.55
N ALA A 69 -8.48 -5.13 -5.67
CA ALA A 69 -9.62 -5.57 -4.87
C ALA A 69 -9.83 -4.64 -3.66
N PRO A 70 -11.05 -4.15 -3.40
CA PRO A 70 -11.30 -3.23 -2.28
C PRO A 70 -11.37 -3.95 -0.92
N LEU A 71 -11.61 -5.26 -0.91
CA LEU A 71 -11.64 -6.09 0.29
C LEU A 71 -10.33 -6.87 0.47
N PHE A 72 -9.86 -7.02 1.71
CA PHE A 72 -8.73 -7.88 2.06
C PHE A 72 -9.06 -9.37 1.88
N LYS A 73 -10.29 -9.76 2.23
CA LYS A 73 -10.87 -11.09 2.01
C LYS A 73 -12.25 -10.93 1.38
N LYS A 74 -12.60 -11.82 0.44
CA LYS A 74 -13.94 -11.77 -0.18
C LYS A 74 -15.07 -11.92 0.83
N ASP A 75 -14.85 -12.73 1.86
CA ASP A 75 -15.87 -13.04 2.87
C ASP A 75 -16.21 -11.85 3.76
N PHE A 76 -15.34 -10.83 3.84
CA PHE A 76 -15.65 -9.58 4.54
C PHE A 76 -16.81 -8.81 3.91
N ALA A 77 -17.19 -9.12 2.67
CA ALA A 77 -18.42 -8.60 2.07
C ALA A 77 -19.68 -8.95 2.89
N SER A 78 -19.64 -10.02 3.69
CA SER A 78 -20.75 -10.41 4.57
C SER A 78 -21.06 -9.40 5.67
N HIS A 79 -20.12 -8.50 5.99
CA HIS A 79 -20.35 -7.38 6.91
C HIS A 79 -21.16 -6.24 6.27
N ILE A 80 -21.42 -6.28 4.96
CA ILE A 80 -22.09 -5.19 4.23
C ILE A 80 -23.52 -5.59 3.91
N THR A 81 -24.48 -4.93 4.55
CA THR A 81 -25.90 -5.00 4.21
C THR A 81 -26.26 -3.86 3.26
N THR A 82 -26.94 -4.18 2.16
CA THR A 82 -27.42 -3.19 1.19
C THR A 82 -28.89 -2.85 1.41
N GLY A 83 -29.28 -1.61 1.11
CA GLY A 83 -30.65 -1.13 1.20
C GLY A 83 -30.87 0.13 0.36
N ASN A 84 -32.01 0.80 0.55
CA ASN A 84 -32.33 2.03 -0.17
C ASN A 84 -32.86 3.18 0.71
N PHE A 85 -32.78 4.41 0.20
CA PHE A 85 -33.17 5.62 0.93
C PHE A 85 -34.69 5.77 1.18
N ASP A 86 -35.54 5.04 0.48
CA ASP A 86 -36.99 5.14 0.66
C ASP A 86 -37.47 4.16 1.77
N ASP A 87 -36.93 2.95 1.77
CA ASP A 87 -37.39 1.86 2.64
C ASP A 87 -36.56 1.71 3.92
N ASP A 88 -35.26 2.07 3.87
CA ASP A 88 -34.29 1.68 4.89
C ASP A 88 -33.63 2.85 5.60
N PHE A 89 -33.98 4.10 5.28
CA PHE A 89 -33.28 5.28 5.83
C PHE A 89 -33.38 5.38 7.36
N GLU A 90 -34.48 4.94 7.96
CA GLU A 90 -34.64 4.94 9.43
C GLU A 90 -33.63 4.03 10.15
N LYS A 91 -33.07 3.03 9.45
CA LYS A 91 -32.07 2.10 10.03
C LYS A 91 -30.75 2.79 10.39
N ILE A 92 -30.51 4.02 9.93
CA ILE A 92 -29.33 4.79 10.36
C ILE A 92 -29.38 5.15 11.84
N GLY A 93 -30.56 5.10 12.48
CA GLY A 93 -30.72 5.33 13.91
C GLY A 93 -29.92 4.34 14.78
N ASP A 94 -29.57 3.17 14.24
CA ASP A 94 -28.74 2.18 14.93
C ASP A 94 -27.23 2.44 14.75
N CYS A 95 -26.82 3.23 13.76
CA CYS A 95 -25.42 3.41 13.40
C CYS A 95 -24.69 4.37 14.35
N ASP A 96 -23.41 4.10 14.60
CA ASP A 96 -22.55 4.95 15.43
C ASP A 96 -21.90 6.07 14.62
N TRP A 97 -21.67 5.80 13.32
CA TRP A 97 -21.16 6.74 12.34
C TRP A 97 -21.98 6.68 11.05
N ILE A 98 -22.41 7.83 10.55
CA ILE A 98 -23.05 8.00 9.24
C ILE A 98 -22.13 8.82 8.34
N ILE A 99 -21.74 8.30 7.17
CA ILE A 99 -20.95 9.02 6.18
C ILE A 99 -21.74 9.22 4.88
N GLU A 100 -21.77 10.45 4.41
CA GLU A 100 -22.41 10.85 3.16
C GLU A 100 -21.42 10.80 1.99
N VAL A 101 -21.81 10.11 0.92
CA VAL A 101 -21.01 9.88 -0.31
C VAL A 101 -21.89 9.94 -1.57
N VAL A 102 -22.88 10.84 -1.58
CA VAL A 102 -23.75 11.12 -2.72
C VAL A 102 -23.13 12.14 -3.66
N ILE A 103 -23.83 12.43 -4.77
CA ILE A 103 -23.35 13.33 -5.82
C ILE A 103 -23.00 14.73 -5.29
N GLU A 104 -22.00 15.34 -5.91
CA GLU A 104 -21.40 16.61 -5.48
C GLU A 104 -22.29 17.82 -5.83
N ARG A 105 -23.43 17.91 -5.14
CA ARG A 105 -24.42 18.99 -5.25
C ARG A 105 -24.90 19.40 -3.87
N LEU A 106 -24.70 20.68 -3.53
CA LEU A 106 -25.03 21.25 -2.23
C LEU A 106 -26.49 20.99 -1.84
N ASP A 107 -27.44 21.28 -2.74
CA ASP A 107 -28.87 21.17 -2.48
C ASP A 107 -29.31 19.72 -2.19
N ILE A 108 -28.68 18.75 -2.83
CA ILE A 108 -28.97 17.32 -2.62
C ILE A 108 -28.36 16.84 -1.31
N LYS A 109 -27.12 17.24 -1.00
CA LYS A 109 -26.48 16.89 0.27
C LYS A 109 -27.23 17.48 1.46
N GLN A 110 -27.70 18.74 1.37
CA GLN A 110 -28.52 19.36 2.41
C GLN A 110 -29.85 18.61 2.64
N GLN A 111 -30.50 18.12 1.59
CA GLN A 111 -31.70 17.27 1.72
C GLN A 111 -31.40 15.93 2.41
N ILE A 112 -30.26 15.30 2.09
CA ILE A 112 -29.82 14.07 2.76
C ILE A 112 -29.56 14.36 4.24
N PHE A 113 -28.82 15.42 4.57
CA PHE A 113 -28.53 15.77 5.96
C PHE A 113 -29.78 16.15 6.76
N GLU A 114 -30.85 16.62 6.13
CA GLU A 114 -32.13 16.88 6.80
C GLU A 114 -32.74 15.57 7.29
N LYS A 115 -32.73 14.55 6.43
CA LYS A 115 -33.16 13.21 6.80
C LYS A 115 -32.22 12.59 7.83
N VAL A 116 -30.91 12.77 7.71
CA VAL A 116 -29.93 12.25 8.69
C VAL A 116 -30.19 12.85 10.07
N ASP A 117 -30.35 14.17 10.17
CA ASP A 117 -30.62 14.85 11.44
C ASP A 117 -31.94 14.38 12.08
N LYS A 118 -32.95 14.07 11.25
CA LYS A 118 -34.23 13.53 11.72
C LYS A 118 -34.14 12.09 12.25
N TYR A 119 -33.40 11.20 11.58
CA TYR A 119 -33.48 9.75 11.84
C TYR A 119 -32.29 9.16 12.60
N ARG A 120 -31.16 9.86 12.69
CA ARG A 120 -30.01 9.40 13.48
C ARG A 120 -30.32 9.42 14.98
N LYS A 121 -29.56 8.65 15.76
CA LYS A 121 -29.56 8.80 17.23
C LYS A 121 -28.75 10.03 17.67
N ALA A 122 -29.15 10.67 18.76
CA ALA A 122 -28.40 11.79 19.33
C ALA A 122 -26.95 11.38 19.66
N GLY A 123 -25.99 12.26 19.40
CA GLY A 123 -24.56 11.99 19.60
C GLY A 123 -23.89 11.01 18.62
N SER A 124 -24.60 10.45 17.64
CA SER A 124 -23.95 9.70 16.55
C SER A 124 -23.06 10.61 15.71
N LEU A 125 -21.91 10.11 15.26
CA LEU A 125 -21.01 10.87 14.38
C LEU A 125 -21.61 10.95 12.97
N VAL A 126 -21.55 12.13 12.37
CA VAL A 126 -21.98 12.35 10.98
C VAL A 126 -20.83 12.97 10.20
N THR A 127 -20.57 12.49 8.99
CA THR A 127 -19.53 13.07 8.15
C THR A 127 -19.93 13.15 6.68
N SER A 128 -19.21 13.99 5.92
CA SER A 128 -19.32 14.05 4.46
C SER A 128 -17.97 13.71 3.82
N ASN A 129 -18.01 12.88 2.77
CA ASN A 129 -16.89 12.63 1.86
C ASN A 129 -16.90 13.61 0.66
N THR A 130 -17.46 14.81 0.82
CA THR A 130 -17.36 15.86 -0.21
C THR A 130 -15.89 16.11 -0.58
N SER A 131 -15.63 16.45 -1.83
CA SER A 131 -14.28 16.71 -2.35
C SER A 131 -13.92 18.20 -2.37
N GLY A 132 -14.82 19.07 -1.91
CA GLY A 132 -14.51 20.48 -1.76
C GLY A 132 -15.67 21.42 -1.40
N ILE A 133 -16.90 20.96 -1.22
CA ILE A 133 -17.98 21.82 -0.70
C ILE A 133 -17.63 22.15 0.76
N PRO A 134 -17.62 23.43 1.16
CA PRO A 134 -17.35 23.80 2.54
C PRO A 134 -18.33 23.13 3.51
N ILE A 135 -17.82 22.51 4.55
CA ILE A 135 -18.55 21.74 5.56
C ILE A 135 -19.55 22.63 6.30
N LYS A 136 -19.21 23.89 6.56
CA LYS A 136 -20.14 24.86 7.16
C LYS A 136 -21.44 24.98 6.37
N MET A 137 -21.40 24.95 5.03
CA MET A 137 -22.59 25.05 4.18
C MET A 137 -23.48 23.81 4.26
N LEU A 138 -22.88 22.64 4.54
CA LEU A 138 -23.60 21.38 4.74
C LEU A 138 -24.24 21.29 6.13
N ALA A 139 -23.66 21.98 7.12
CA ALA A 139 -24.17 22.06 8.49
C ALA A 139 -25.33 23.05 8.68
N GLU A 140 -25.52 23.98 7.73
CA GLU A 140 -26.55 25.03 7.80
C GLU A 140 -27.96 24.46 7.99
N GLY A 141 -28.71 25.02 8.94
CA GLY A 141 -30.10 24.63 9.22
C GLY A 141 -30.26 23.25 9.87
N ARG A 142 -29.19 22.69 10.45
CA ARG A 142 -29.20 21.44 11.24
C ARG A 142 -29.26 21.71 12.74
N SER A 143 -29.70 20.72 13.52
CA SER A 143 -29.77 20.79 14.98
C SER A 143 -28.40 21.05 15.61
N GLU A 144 -28.38 21.63 16.82
CA GLU A 144 -27.14 21.86 17.56
C GLU A 144 -26.37 20.55 17.83
N ASP A 145 -27.10 19.46 18.12
CA ASP A 145 -26.49 18.14 18.33
C ASP A 145 -25.86 17.62 17.04
N PHE A 146 -26.46 17.86 15.88
CA PHE A 146 -25.88 17.46 14.60
C PHE A 146 -24.59 18.24 14.34
N GLN A 147 -24.63 19.56 14.47
CA GLN A 147 -23.48 20.42 14.21
C GLN A 147 -22.28 20.05 15.09
N LYS A 148 -22.51 19.76 16.38
CA LYS A 148 -21.45 19.30 17.29
C LYS A 148 -20.78 18.00 16.85
N HIS A 149 -21.54 17.10 16.23
CA HIS A 149 -21.06 15.77 15.82
C HIS A 149 -20.84 15.64 14.30
N PHE A 150 -20.72 16.77 13.60
CA PHE A 150 -20.55 16.83 12.15
C PHE A 150 -19.21 17.42 11.73
N CYS A 151 -18.52 16.75 10.81
CA CYS A 151 -17.33 17.27 10.14
C CYS A 151 -17.15 16.64 8.74
N GLY A 152 -16.23 17.17 7.94
CA GLY A 152 -15.75 16.48 6.74
C GLY A 152 -14.82 15.32 7.10
N THR A 153 -14.96 14.20 6.39
CA THR A 153 -13.98 13.11 6.37
C THR A 153 -13.78 12.66 4.93
N HIS A 154 -12.72 13.15 4.30
CA HIS A 154 -12.52 12.94 2.87
C HIS A 154 -11.48 11.84 2.61
N PHE A 155 -12.00 10.70 2.13
CA PHE A 155 -11.24 9.58 1.58
C PHE A 155 -10.91 9.84 0.10
N PHE A 156 -9.78 9.27 -0.33
CA PHE A 156 -9.32 9.34 -1.72
C PHE A 156 -9.51 8.01 -2.44
N ASN A 157 -9.80 8.06 -3.75
CA ASN A 157 -10.05 6.87 -4.55
C ASN A 157 -8.74 6.22 -5.05
N PRO A 158 -8.54 4.89 -4.93
CA PRO A 158 -9.37 3.91 -4.18
C PRO A 158 -9.20 3.95 -2.65
N PRO A 159 -10.29 3.90 -1.86
CA PRO A 159 -10.24 4.06 -0.40
C PRO A 159 -9.34 3.09 0.34
N ARG A 160 -9.16 1.84 -0.12
CA ARG A 160 -8.24 0.90 0.52
C ARG A 160 -6.76 1.34 0.37
N TYR A 161 -6.38 1.78 -0.84
CA TYR A 161 -4.98 1.95 -1.23
C TYR A 161 -4.44 3.36 -1.03
N LEU A 162 -5.30 4.37 -1.16
CA LEU A 162 -4.92 5.76 -0.88
C LEU A 162 -5.03 5.98 0.62
N ARG A 163 -3.92 6.41 1.23
CA ARG A 163 -3.82 6.51 2.69
C ARG A 163 -4.29 7.85 3.22
N LEU A 164 -4.39 8.89 2.38
CA LEU A 164 -4.85 10.20 2.84
C LEU A 164 -6.29 10.13 3.38
N PHE A 165 -6.47 10.71 4.56
CA PHE A 165 -7.76 10.95 5.19
C PHE A 165 -7.79 12.37 5.75
N GLU A 166 -8.49 13.27 5.07
CA GLU A 166 -8.63 14.65 5.51
C GLU A 166 -9.79 14.77 6.51
N VAL A 167 -9.53 15.35 7.67
CA VAL A 167 -10.54 15.68 8.69
C VAL A 167 -10.78 17.18 8.65
N ILE A 168 -12.02 17.60 8.37
CA ILE A 168 -12.36 19.01 8.09
C ILE A 168 -13.44 19.49 9.07
N PRO A 169 -13.08 20.03 10.24
CA PRO A 169 -14.06 20.62 11.14
C PRO A 169 -14.65 21.92 10.58
N HIS A 170 -15.90 22.21 10.94
CA HIS A 170 -16.47 23.54 10.84
C HIS A 170 -16.52 24.19 12.23
N GLU A 171 -16.90 25.47 12.31
CA GLU A 171 -16.88 26.25 13.57
C GLU A 171 -17.71 25.64 14.72
N GLY A 172 -18.70 24.80 14.40
CA GLY A 172 -19.58 24.15 15.37
C GLY A 172 -19.18 22.72 15.74
N THR A 173 -18.17 22.14 15.10
CA THR A 173 -17.70 20.78 15.37
C THR A 173 -17.06 20.71 16.76
N ASP A 174 -17.43 19.72 17.57
CA ASP A 174 -16.77 19.47 18.86
C ASP A 174 -15.33 18.98 18.65
N GLN A 175 -14.38 19.53 19.42
CA GLN A 175 -12.98 19.12 19.36
C GLN A 175 -12.81 17.62 19.64
N GLY A 176 -13.64 17.05 20.53
CA GLY A 176 -13.61 15.62 20.81
C GLY A 176 -13.93 14.73 19.60
N VAL A 177 -14.69 15.25 18.63
CA VAL A 177 -14.99 14.56 17.36
C VAL A 177 -13.81 14.65 16.40
N VAL A 178 -13.16 15.80 16.34
CA VAL A 178 -11.92 15.99 15.55
C VAL A 178 -10.83 15.05 16.05
N ASP A 179 -10.55 15.07 17.35
CA ASP A 179 -9.55 14.21 17.99
C ASP A 179 -9.87 12.73 17.75
N PHE A 180 -11.16 12.37 17.82
CA PHE A 180 -11.61 11.01 17.52
C PHE A 180 -11.29 10.61 16.09
N PHE A 181 -11.63 11.42 15.08
CA PHE A 181 -11.38 11.04 13.68
C PHE A 181 -9.89 11.06 13.30
N MET A 182 -9.11 11.97 13.86
CA MET A 182 -7.66 11.97 13.71
C MET A 182 -7.05 10.67 14.27
N HIS A 183 -7.44 10.26 15.48
CA HIS A 183 -6.95 9.01 16.07
C HIS A 183 -7.51 7.76 15.38
N TYR A 184 -8.81 7.75 15.08
CA TYR A 184 -9.48 6.58 14.50
C TYR A 184 -9.02 6.30 13.07
N GLY A 185 -8.80 7.36 12.29
CA GLY A 185 -8.25 7.26 10.95
C GLY A 185 -6.84 6.67 10.95
N ASP A 186 -5.98 7.11 11.86
CA ASP A 186 -4.61 6.62 12.02
C ASP A 186 -4.60 5.14 12.44
N VAL A 187 -5.20 4.85 13.60
CA VAL A 187 -5.03 3.55 14.27
C VAL A 187 -5.89 2.45 13.65
N TYR A 188 -7.15 2.74 13.32
CA TYR A 188 -8.10 1.70 12.93
C TYR A 188 -8.27 1.64 11.42
N LEU A 189 -8.35 2.79 10.73
CA LEU A 189 -8.52 2.81 9.27
C LEU A 189 -7.21 2.66 8.50
N GLY A 190 -6.05 2.71 9.16
CA GLY A 190 -4.74 2.61 8.51
C GLY A 190 -4.41 3.80 7.61
N LYS A 191 -4.93 4.99 7.96
CA LYS A 191 -4.83 6.22 7.17
C LYS A 191 -3.76 7.16 7.71
N GLN A 192 -3.25 8.00 6.82
CA GLN A 192 -2.56 9.21 7.23
C GLN A 192 -3.60 10.31 7.39
N THR A 193 -3.92 10.63 8.64
CA THR A 193 -4.91 11.66 8.96
C THR A 193 -4.26 13.03 8.94
N VAL A 194 -4.88 13.97 8.24
CA VAL A 194 -4.45 15.38 8.22
C VAL A 194 -5.62 16.26 8.63
N LEU A 195 -5.34 17.27 9.45
CA LEU A 195 -6.34 18.24 9.86
C LEU A 195 -6.37 19.37 8.82
N CYS A 196 -7.51 19.53 8.14
CA CYS A 196 -7.68 20.55 7.12
C CYS A 196 -8.59 21.66 7.60
N LYS A 197 -8.37 22.88 7.10
CA LYS A 197 -9.34 23.96 7.26
C LYS A 197 -10.48 23.81 6.26
N ASP A 198 -11.65 24.34 6.65
CA ASP A 198 -12.85 24.32 5.82
C ASP A 198 -12.79 25.33 4.67
N THR A 199 -11.90 25.05 3.72
CA THR A 199 -11.65 25.85 2.50
C THR A 199 -11.89 25.01 1.25
N PRO A 200 -12.35 25.59 0.13
CA PRO A 200 -12.62 24.85 -1.10
C PRO A 200 -11.41 24.01 -1.57
N GLY A 201 -11.61 22.70 -1.75
CA GLY A 201 -10.57 21.77 -2.16
C GLY A 201 -9.59 21.33 -1.05
N PHE A 202 -9.83 21.75 0.20
CA PHE A 202 -9.08 21.34 1.40
C PHE A 202 -7.56 21.47 1.21
N ILE A 203 -6.80 20.39 1.43
CA ILE A 203 -5.34 20.38 1.21
C ILE A 203 -5.03 19.69 -0.12
N GLY A 204 -5.39 18.42 -0.24
CA GLY A 204 -4.95 17.57 -1.34
C GLY A 204 -5.39 18.08 -2.71
N ASN A 205 -6.69 18.36 -2.88
CA ASN A 205 -7.21 18.86 -4.15
C ASN A 205 -6.71 20.28 -4.45
N ARG A 206 -6.51 21.12 -3.42
CA ARG A 206 -5.97 22.47 -3.58
C ARG A 206 -4.58 22.46 -4.22
N ILE A 207 -3.64 21.73 -3.63
CA ILE A 207 -2.27 21.60 -4.13
C ILE A 207 -2.24 20.78 -5.44
N GLY A 208 -3.02 19.71 -5.52
CA GLY A 208 -3.10 18.83 -6.68
C GLY A 208 -3.60 19.53 -7.95
N VAL A 209 -4.66 20.34 -7.83
CA VAL A 209 -5.21 21.13 -8.95
C VAL A 209 -4.20 22.15 -9.43
N MET A 210 -3.61 22.94 -8.53
CA MET A 210 -2.56 23.92 -8.88
C MET A 210 -1.41 23.22 -9.61
N SER A 211 -0.89 22.12 -9.05
CA SER A 211 0.19 21.34 -9.65
C SER A 211 -0.17 20.84 -11.05
N GLY A 212 -1.38 20.29 -11.24
CA GLY A 212 -1.83 19.75 -12.52
C GLY A 212 -2.00 20.83 -13.59
N VAL A 213 -2.60 21.97 -13.23
CA VAL A 213 -2.80 23.11 -14.15
C VAL A 213 -1.46 23.72 -14.55
N GLN A 214 -0.54 23.91 -13.59
CA GLN A 214 0.79 24.40 -13.89
C GLN A 214 1.55 23.46 -14.84
N MET A 215 1.47 22.14 -14.64
CA MET A 215 2.12 21.18 -15.54
C MET A 215 1.61 21.29 -16.98
N MET A 216 0.30 21.50 -17.18
CA MET A 216 -0.28 21.67 -18.51
C MET A 216 0.20 22.98 -19.16
N ASP A 217 0.19 24.08 -18.40
CA ASP A 217 0.67 25.39 -18.88
C ASP A 217 2.15 25.34 -19.27
N LEU A 218 2.99 24.69 -18.46
CA LEU A 218 4.41 24.52 -18.76
C LEU A 218 4.64 23.60 -19.96
N THR A 219 3.78 22.58 -20.16
CA THR A 219 3.88 21.69 -21.33
C THR A 219 3.72 22.50 -22.61
N VAL A 220 2.76 23.43 -22.63
CA VAL A 220 2.55 24.36 -23.75
C VAL A 220 3.70 25.36 -23.87
N LYS A 221 4.12 25.97 -22.76
CA LYS A 221 5.19 26.98 -22.72
C LYS A 221 6.51 26.48 -23.29
N TYR A 222 6.89 25.23 -22.96
CA TYR A 222 8.16 24.63 -23.37
C TYR A 222 8.05 23.76 -24.62
N ASP A 223 6.89 23.74 -25.29
CA ASP A 223 6.63 22.96 -26.49
C ASP A 223 7.03 21.47 -26.36
N MET A 224 6.59 20.85 -25.26
CA MET A 224 6.92 19.45 -24.94
C MET A 224 5.79 18.50 -25.35
N THR A 225 6.14 17.28 -25.75
CA THR A 225 5.13 16.22 -25.98
C THR A 225 4.70 15.57 -24.67
N ILE A 226 3.56 14.89 -24.66
CA ILE A 226 3.08 14.15 -23.48
C ILE A 226 4.06 13.07 -23.03
N GLU A 227 4.77 12.42 -23.96
CA GLU A 227 5.77 11.40 -23.63
C GLU A 227 7.04 12.00 -23.03
N GLU A 228 7.45 13.20 -23.46
CA GLU A 228 8.59 13.90 -22.87
C GLU A 228 8.29 14.31 -21.43
N VAL A 229 7.11 14.88 -21.19
CA VAL A 229 6.66 15.26 -19.84
C VAL A 229 6.53 14.01 -18.96
N ASP A 230 5.91 12.94 -19.44
CA ASP A 230 5.79 11.70 -18.66
C ASP A 230 7.15 11.02 -18.38
N ALA A 231 8.16 11.23 -19.23
CA ALA A 231 9.50 10.73 -19.00
C ALA A 231 10.23 11.45 -17.85
N ILE A 232 9.91 12.72 -17.60
CA ILE A 232 10.58 13.54 -16.57
C ILE A 232 9.76 13.75 -15.29
N THR A 233 8.44 13.49 -15.33
CA THR A 233 7.52 13.73 -14.19
C THR A 233 7.13 12.47 -13.42
N GLY A 234 7.70 11.32 -13.75
CA GLY A 234 7.53 10.06 -13.01
C GLY A 234 8.62 9.83 -11.97
N SER A 235 9.23 8.63 -11.98
CA SER A 235 10.25 8.22 -10.99
C SER A 235 11.49 9.12 -10.92
N LEU A 236 11.76 9.92 -11.95
CA LEU A 236 12.90 10.85 -11.96
C LEU A 236 12.82 11.83 -10.78
N ILE A 237 11.60 12.26 -10.48
CA ILE A 237 11.29 13.25 -9.44
C ILE A 237 10.50 12.65 -8.28
N GLY A 238 10.60 11.34 -8.05
CA GLY A 238 9.94 10.68 -6.91
C GLY A 238 8.42 10.58 -7.06
N ARG A 239 7.91 10.37 -8.28
CA ARG A 239 6.49 10.15 -8.56
C ARG A 239 6.21 8.77 -9.16
N PRO A 240 4.95 8.29 -9.13
CA PRO A 240 4.59 7.03 -9.76
C PRO A 240 4.93 7.00 -11.25
N ASN A 241 5.14 5.80 -11.80
CA ASN A 241 5.46 5.61 -13.23
C ASN A 241 4.32 6.00 -14.19
N THR A 242 3.13 6.30 -13.66
CA THR A 242 2.03 6.93 -14.40
C THR A 242 2.30 8.41 -14.71
N ALA A 243 3.28 9.03 -14.06
CA ALA A 243 3.72 10.39 -14.33
C ALA A 243 2.53 11.38 -14.39
N THR A 244 2.47 12.27 -15.40
CA THR A 244 1.45 13.34 -15.48
C THR A 244 0.25 12.92 -16.34
N TYR A 245 0.46 12.60 -17.61
CA TYR A 245 -0.60 12.39 -18.58
C TYR A 245 -1.21 10.98 -18.51
N ARG A 246 -0.41 9.93 -18.29
CA ARG A 246 -1.00 8.60 -18.01
C ARG A 246 -1.78 8.58 -16.70
N LEU A 247 -1.42 9.42 -15.72
CA LEU A 247 -2.21 9.57 -14.50
C LEU A 247 -3.57 10.20 -14.80
N GLN A 248 -3.63 11.24 -15.64
CA GLN A 248 -4.90 11.82 -16.09
C GLN A 248 -5.79 10.78 -16.81
N ASP A 249 -5.20 9.93 -17.65
CA ASP A 249 -5.93 8.83 -18.30
C ASP A 249 -6.42 7.77 -17.30
N LEU A 250 -5.67 7.54 -16.22
CA LEU A 250 -6.04 6.60 -15.17
C LEU A 250 -7.18 7.13 -14.30
N VAL A 251 -7.11 8.39 -13.88
CA VAL A 251 -8.13 9.06 -13.05
C VAL A 251 -9.41 9.31 -13.86
N GLY A 252 -9.24 9.71 -15.12
CA GLY A 252 -10.32 10.14 -16.00
C GLY A 252 -10.31 11.65 -16.20
N ILE A 253 -10.10 12.08 -17.44
CA ILE A 253 -9.91 13.50 -17.81
C ILE A 253 -11.13 14.36 -17.45
N ASP A 254 -12.35 13.83 -17.58
CA ASP A 254 -13.59 14.50 -17.16
C ASP A 254 -13.72 14.64 -15.64
N THR A 255 -13.27 13.64 -14.88
CA THR A 255 -13.25 13.72 -13.42
C THR A 255 -12.29 14.81 -12.99
N SER A 256 -11.05 14.80 -13.52
CA SER A 256 -10.06 15.84 -13.25
C SER A 256 -10.56 17.23 -13.62
N ALA A 257 -11.19 17.39 -14.79
CA ALA A 257 -11.74 18.68 -15.23
C ALA A 257 -12.82 19.21 -14.29
N LYS A 258 -13.71 18.34 -13.76
CA LYS A 258 -14.73 18.75 -12.78
C LYS A 258 -14.12 19.22 -11.47
N VAL A 259 -13.14 18.48 -10.94
CA VAL A 259 -12.45 18.87 -9.69
C VAL A 259 -11.70 20.18 -9.86
N SER A 260 -10.93 20.32 -10.95
CA SER A 260 -10.23 21.57 -11.26
C SER A 260 -11.20 22.74 -11.45
N GLY A 261 -12.28 22.54 -12.20
CA GLY A 261 -13.32 23.56 -12.40
C GLY A 261 -13.92 24.02 -11.07
N PHE A 262 -14.29 23.07 -10.21
CA PHE A 262 -14.82 23.37 -8.88
C PHE A 262 -13.85 24.22 -8.04
N VAL A 263 -12.57 23.84 -7.96
CA VAL A 263 -11.57 24.61 -7.20
C VAL A 263 -11.39 26.01 -7.79
N MET A 264 -11.26 26.13 -9.12
CA MET A 264 -11.08 27.43 -9.80
C MET A 264 -12.28 28.37 -9.62
N GLU A 265 -13.50 27.84 -9.58
CA GLU A 265 -14.72 28.61 -9.43
C GLU A 265 -14.92 29.10 -8.00
N ASN A 266 -14.67 28.24 -7.01
CA ASN A 266 -15.06 28.47 -5.62
C ASN A 266 -13.96 29.07 -4.73
N VAL A 267 -12.70 29.04 -5.17
CA VAL A 267 -11.62 29.71 -4.46
C VAL A 267 -11.64 31.22 -4.75
N SER A 268 -11.45 32.01 -3.69
CA SER A 268 -11.20 33.46 -3.72
C SER A 268 -9.88 33.78 -3.04
N ASP A 269 -9.34 34.98 -3.30
CA ASP A 269 -8.18 35.55 -2.59
C ASP A 269 -6.89 34.70 -2.68
N ASP A 270 -6.72 34.02 -3.82
CA ASP A 270 -5.58 33.16 -4.14
C ASP A 270 -4.88 33.69 -5.39
N GLU A 271 -3.63 34.14 -5.23
CA GLU A 271 -2.86 34.78 -6.29
C GLU A 271 -2.62 33.90 -7.52
N TYR A 272 -2.45 32.58 -7.32
CA TYR A 272 -2.22 31.66 -8.42
C TYR A 272 -3.53 31.40 -9.16
N ILE A 273 -4.60 31.07 -8.42
CA ILE A 273 -5.90 30.76 -9.00
C ILE A 273 -6.44 31.97 -9.75
N GLU A 274 -6.36 33.17 -9.19
CA GLU A 274 -6.73 34.40 -9.89
C GLU A 274 -5.93 34.63 -11.18
N SER A 275 -4.65 34.27 -11.20
CA SER A 275 -3.79 34.39 -12.39
C SER A 275 -4.17 33.43 -13.53
N VAL A 276 -4.86 32.33 -13.23
CA VAL A 276 -5.30 31.34 -14.22
C VAL A 276 -6.81 31.35 -14.45
N LYS A 277 -7.59 31.96 -13.55
CA LYS A 277 -9.04 32.11 -13.67
C LYS A 277 -9.37 32.90 -14.94
N GLY A 278 -10.22 32.31 -15.77
CA GLY A 278 -10.62 32.89 -17.06
C GLY A 278 -9.59 32.74 -18.19
N LYS A 279 -8.41 32.13 -17.97
CA LYS A 279 -7.54 31.72 -19.08
C LYS A 279 -8.25 30.66 -19.92
N LYS A 280 -8.13 30.77 -21.25
CA LYS A 280 -8.67 29.77 -22.17
C LYS A 280 -7.97 28.45 -21.93
N GLN A 281 -8.75 27.39 -21.67
CA GLN A 281 -8.24 26.03 -21.54
C GLN A 281 -7.45 25.63 -22.81
N PRO A 282 -6.34 24.88 -22.70
CA PRO A 282 -5.62 24.38 -23.87
C PRO A 282 -6.53 23.62 -24.83
N GLU A 283 -6.33 23.80 -26.14
CA GLU A 283 -7.22 23.25 -27.18
C GLU A 283 -7.31 21.72 -27.13
N PHE A 284 -6.20 21.05 -26.83
CA PHE A 284 -6.18 19.59 -26.68
C PHE A 284 -7.07 19.09 -25.53
N MET A 285 -7.19 19.87 -24.44
CA MET A 285 -8.07 19.50 -23.31
C MET A 285 -9.53 19.64 -23.70
N ALA A 286 -9.89 20.75 -24.35
CA ALA A 286 -11.24 20.96 -24.86
C ALA A 286 -11.63 19.83 -25.84
N HIS A 287 -10.73 19.49 -26.77
CA HIS A 287 -10.94 18.40 -27.71
C HIS A 287 -11.18 17.04 -27.02
N LEU A 288 -10.34 16.68 -26.05
CA LEU A 288 -10.50 15.43 -25.30
C LEU A 288 -11.86 15.33 -24.59
N LEU A 289 -12.31 16.45 -23.99
CA LEU A 289 -13.60 16.52 -23.30
C LEU A 289 -14.78 16.45 -24.28
N ASP A 290 -14.74 17.23 -25.36
CA ASP A 290 -15.79 17.28 -26.39
C ASP A 290 -15.97 15.92 -27.08
N GLN A 291 -14.87 15.24 -27.39
CA GLN A 291 -14.88 13.91 -28.01
C GLN A 291 -15.14 12.76 -27.02
N LYS A 292 -15.27 13.06 -25.72
CA LYS A 292 -15.45 12.08 -24.64
C LYS A 292 -14.31 11.05 -24.54
N TRP A 293 -13.09 11.48 -24.81
CA TRP A 293 -11.87 10.68 -24.67
C TRP A 293 -11.34 10.83 -23.25
N PHE A 294 -12.02 10.17 -22.31
CA PHE A 294 -11.79 10.26 -20.88
C PHE A 294 -10.68 9.34 -20.34
N GLY A 295 -9.77 8.85 -21.18
CA GLY A 295 -8.67 7.97 -20.76
C GLY A 295 -9.04 6.49 -20.73
N ASN A 296 -8.55 5.76 -19.72
CA ASN A 296 -8.65 4.30 -19.61
C ASN A 296 -10.11 3.82 -19.62
N LYS A 297 -11.03 4.57 -19.01
CA LYS A 297 -12.46 4.20 -18.93
C LYS A 297 -13.20 4.31 -20.27
N SER A 298 -12.73 5.13 -21.20
CA SER A 298 -13.22 5.23 -22.58
C SER A 298 -12.33 4.52 -23.60
N GLY A 299 -11.25 3.86 -23.14
CA GLY A 299 -10.26 3.18 -23.97
C GLY A 299 -9.26 4.09 -24.69
N GLN A 300 -9.42 5.42 -24.58
CA GLN A 300 -8.52 6.42 -25.17
C GLN A 300 -8.64 7.77 -24.45
N GLY A 301 -7.52 8.47 -24.34
CA GLY A 301 -7.35 9.82 -23.78
C GLY A 301 -6.06 10.46 -24.32
N PHE A 302 -5.12 10.85 -23.47
CA PHE A 302 -3.78 11.23 -23.93
C PHE A 302 -3.06 10.06 -24.60
N TYR A 303 -3.28 8.85 -24.12
CA TYR A 303 -2.81 7.61 -24.72
C TYR A 303 -3.97 6.76 -25.21
N LYS A 304 -3.69 5.94 -26.23
CA LYS A 304 -4.62 4.95 -26.79
C LYS A 304 -3.92 3.61 -26.96
N LYS A 305 -4.38 2.60 -26.24
CA LYS A 305 -3.84 1.24 -26.35
C LYS A 305 -4.47 0.55 -27.56
N THR A 306 -3.65 0.08 -28.50
CA THR A 306 -4.14 -0.61 -29.70
C THR A 306 -4.18 -2.13 -29.50
N LYS A 307 -4.88 -2.82 -30.41
CA LYS A 307 -4.89 -4.30 -30.45
C LYS A 307 -3.62 -4.86 -31.09
N GLU A 308 -2.90 -4.05 -31.86
CA GLU A 308 -1.68 -4.43 -32.56
C GLU A 308 -0.57 -4.78 -31.59
N ARG A 309 0.36 -5.63 -32.04
CA ARG A 309 1.49 -6.11 -31.27
C ARG A 309 2.79 -5.72 -31.99
N ASP A 310 3.76 -5.25 -31.22
CA ASP A 310 5.13 -5.08 -31.71
C ASP A 310 5.82 -6.43 -31.94
N GLU A 311 7.03 -6.39 -32.50
CA GLU A 311 7.87 -7.58 -32.75
C GLU A 311 8.16 -8.41 -31.49
N LYS A 312 7.95 -7.83 -30.29
CA LYS A 312 8.14 -8.46 -28.98
C LYS A 312 6.81 -8.89 -28.34
N GLY A 313 5.70 -8.86 -29.10
CA GLY A 313 4.38 -9.27 -28.64
C GLY A 313 3.72 -8.30 -27.65
N LYS A 314 4.22 -7.06 -27.50
CA LYS A 314 3.63 -6.03 -26.63
C LYS A 314 2.62 -5.19 -27.38
N SER A 315 1.55 -4.76 -26.71
CA SER A 315 0.57 -3.84 -27.31
C SER A 315 1.23 -2.55 -27.77
N ILE A 316 0.98 -2.16 -29.02
CA ILE A 316 1.36 -0.82 -29.50
C ILE A 316 0.48 0.21 -28.77
N ILE A 317 1.09 1.28 -28.28
CA ILE A 317 0.41 2.39 -27.61
C ILE A 317 0.58 3.61 -28.52
N HIS A 318 -0.50 4.33 -28.79
CA HIS A 318 -0.44 5.62 -29.45
C HIS A 318 -0.51 6.76 -28.43
N ALA A 319 0.14 7.87 -28.73
CA ALA A 319 0.14 9.11 -27.97
C ALA A 319 -0.55 10.21 -28.80
N LEU A 320 -1.33 11.05 -28.12
CA LEU A 320 -1.98 12.21 -28.73
C LEU A 320 -0.95 13.30 -29.02
N ASN A 321 -0.87 13.74 -30.26
CA ASN A 321 -0.13 14.95 -30.60
C ASN A 321 -0.93 16.18 -30.17
N LEU A 322 -0.40 16.97 -29.24
CA LEU A 322 -1.12 18.13 -28.67
C LEU A 322 -1.38 19.27 -29.66
N LYS A 323 -0.70 19.29 -30.82
CA LYS A 323 -0.87 20.31 -31.87
C LYS A 323 -1.85 19.86 -32.95
N THR A 324 -1.72 18.62 -33.43
CA THR A 324 -2.58 18.11 -34.52
C THR A 324 -3.84 17.43 -34.02
N LEU A 325 -3.88 17.06 -32.74
CA LEU A 325 -4.97 16.29 -32.11
C LEU A 325 -5.16 14.90 -32.71
N GLU A 326 -4.14 14.40 -33.41
CA GLU A 326 -4.11 13.06 -33.99
C GLU A 326 -3.21 12.13 -33.17
N TYR A 327 -3.55 10.84 -33.17
CA TYR A 327 -2.75 9.81 -32.52
C TYR A 327 -1.60 9.34 -33.41
N ALA A 328 -0.40 9.27 -32.86
CA ALA A 328 0.77 8.65 -33.49
C ALA A 328 1.35 7.55 -32.58
N PRO A 329 2.11 6.58 -33.11
CA PRO A 329 2.81 5.59 -32.28
C PRO A 329 3.65 6.27 -31.19
N ALA A 330 3.38 5.93 -29.93
CA ALA A 330 4.05 6.55 -28.80
C ALA A 330 5.53 6.21 -28.81
N THR A 331 6.37 7.22 -28.57
CA THR A 331 7.82 7.04 -28.49
C THR A 331 8.28 6.96 -27.03
N ARG A 332 9.51 6.47 -26.82
CA ARG A 332 10.20 6.55 -25.52
C ARG A 332 11.33 7.57 -25.65
N PRO A 333 11.09 8.84 -25.31
CA PRO A 333 12.10 9.88 -25.50
C PRO A 333 13.33 9.60 -24.63
N ARG A 334 14.52 9.85 -25.19
CA ARG A 334 15.81 9.73 -24.49
C ARG A 334 16.33 11.13 -24.20
N LEU A 335 15.90 11.70 -23.09
CA LEU A 335 16.24 13.07 -22.69
C LEU A 335 17.54 13.06 -21.86
N PRO A 336 18.47 14.01 -22.07
CA PRO A 336 19.73 14.08 -21.31
C PRO A 336 19.53 14.10 -19.79
N ILE A 337 18.50 14.81 -19.31
CA ILE A 337 18.12 14.91 -17.89
C ILE A 337 17.83 13.53 -17.25
N GLY A 338 17.46 12.53 -18.05
CA GLY A 338 17.20 11.17 -17.58
C GLY A 338 18.40 10.50 -16.91
N LYS A 339 19.64 10.98 -17.15
CA LYS A 339 20.85 10.50 -16.46
C LYS A 339 20.83 10.79 -14.96
N ALA A 340 20.10 11.81 -14.51
CA ALA A 340 19.99 12.13 -13.08
C ALA A 340 19.35 10.99 -12.27
N LYS A 341 18.61 10.08 -12.91
CA LYS A 341 18.08 8.87 -12.27
C LYS A 341 19.17 7.93 -11.72
N MET A 342 20.42 8.06 -12.16
CA MET A 342 21.57 7.30 -11.64
C MET A 342 22.14 7.87 -10.33
N ILE A 343 21.66 9.03 -9.89
CA ILE A 343 22.06 9.64 -8.62
C ILE A 343 21.09 9.10 -7.56
N ASP A 344 21.55 8.24 -6.66
CA ASP A 344 20.68 7.63 -5.65
C ASP A 344 20.18 8.63 -4.60
N ASP A 345 21.05 9.57 -4.17
CA ASP A 345 20.69 10.64 -3.25
C ASP A 345 19.71 11.65 -3.89
N MET A 346 18.51 11.77 -3.31
CA MET A 346 17.46 12.60 -3.87
C MET A 346 17.82 14.09 -3.83
N GLY A 347 18.49 14.57 -2.78
CA GLY A 347 18.90 15.97 -2.67
C GLY A 347 19.85 16.37 -3.79
N GLN A 348 20.90 15.59 -4.01
CA GLN A 348 21.85 15.77 -5.11
C GLN A 348 21.18 15.63 -6.47
N ARG A 349 20.25 14.68 -6.61
CA ARG A 349 19.46 14.50 -7.84
C ARG A 349 18.62 15.75 -8.14
N MET A 350 17.88 16.25 -7.15
CA MET A 350 17.02 17.44 -7.29
C MET A 350 17.83 18.70 -7.61
N LYS A 351 18.96 18.92 -6.92
CA LYS A 351 19.90 20.02 -7.22
C LYS A 351 20.43 19.95 -8.65
N THR A 352 20.74 18.76 -9.13
CA THR A 352 21.19 18.54 -10.52
C THR A 352 20.08 18.86 -11.53
N ILE A 353 18.84 18.46 -11.22
CA ILE A 353 17.66 18.71 -12.06
C ILE A 353 17.34 20.21 -12.15
N VAL A 354 17.21 20.90 -11.01
CA VAL A 354 16.80 22.31 -11.02
C VAL A 354 17.96 23.25 -11.38
N GLY A 355 19.21 22.81 -11.23
CA GLY A 355 20.41 23.57 -11.60
C GLY A 355 20.77 23.49 -13.09
N GLY A 356 20.12 22.63 -13.88
CA GLY A 356 20.41 22.49 -15.31
C GLY A 356 19.90 23.66 -16.18
N ASP A 357 20.51 23.81 -17.36
CA ASP A 357 20.16 24.84 -18.35
C ASP A 357 19.39 24.30 -19.57
N ASP A 358 19.26 22.98 -19.68
CA ASP A 358 18.44 22.34 -20.69
C ASP A 358 16.95 22.66 -20.48
N ARG A 359 16.16 22.38 -21.52
CA ARG A 359 14.74 22.71 -21.57
C ARG A 359 13.96 22.02 -20.45
N GLU A 360 14.29 20.76 -20.20
CA GLU A 360 13.62 19.93 -19.20
C GLU A 360 13.94 20.41 -17.77
N SER A 361 15.20 20.78 -17.52
CA SER A 361 15.63 21.39 -16.24
C SER A 361 14.93 22.73 -15.98
N LYS A 362 14.80 23.59 -17.01
CA LYS A 362 14.04 24.85 -16.93
C LYS A 362 12.55 24.61 -16.63
N PHE A 363 11.94 23.65 -17.33
CA PHE A 363 10.56 23.22 -17.08
C PHE A 363 10.36 22.79 -15.62
N LEU A 364 11.23 21.92 -15.10
CA LEU A 364 11.09 21.40 -13.73
C LEU A 364 11.43 22.47 -12.69
N ARG A 365 12.40 23.35 -12.95
CA ARG A 365 12.71 24.49 -12.07
C ARG A 365 11.52 25.43 -11.92
N GLU A 366 10.86 25.80 -13.01
CA GLU A 366 9.66 26.65 -12.95
C GLU A 366 8.47 25.95 -12.30
N TYR A 367 8.29 24.65 -12.58
CA TYR A 367 7.29 23.83 -11.91
C TYR A 367 7.49 23.83 -10.39
N TYR A 368 8.69 23.50 -9.92
CA TYR A 368 8.97 23.43 -8.49
C TYR A 368 8.92 24.79 -7.80
N ALA A 369 9.38 25.85 -8.46
CA ALA A 369 9.26 27.21 -7.93
C ALA A 369 7.80 27.58 -7.66
N GLY A 370 6.90 27.31 -8.61
CA GLY A 370 5.47 27.54 -8.41
C GLY A 370 4.86 26.64 -7.32
N LEU A 371 5.20 25.35 -7.33
CA LEU A 371 4.68 24.39 -6.35
C LEU A 371 5.02 24.78 -4.91
N ILE A 372 6.30 25.05 -4.62
CA ILE A 372 6.76 25.34 -3.26
C ILE A 372 6.32 26.74 -2.81
N ALA A 373 6.32 27.74 -3.71
CA ALA A 373 5.79 29.07 -3.40
C ALA A 373 4.31 29.00 -3.05
N TYR A 374 3.51 28.35 -3.88
CA TYR A 374 2.08 28.20 -3.65
C TYR A 374 1.83 27.49 -2.32
N SER A 375 2.46 26.34 -2.09
CA SER A 375 2.29 25.55 -0.86
C SER A 375 2.60 26.38 0.39
N ALA A 376 3.66 27.19 0.39
CA ALA A 376 4.01 28.05 1.51
C ALA A 376 3.05 29.23 1.71
N ASN A 377 2.49 29.81 0.65
CA ASN A 377 1.48 30.89 0.77
C ASN A 377 0.12 30.36 1.25
N ARG A 378 -0.16 29.07 1.09
CA ARG A 378 -1.37 28.42 1.63
C ARG A 378 -1.27 28.05 3.10
N VAL A 379 -0.14 28.31 3.78
CA VAL A 379 -0.02 28.17 5.24
C VAL A 379 -0.17 29.56 5.90
N PRO A 380 -1.11 29.78 6.83
CA PRO A 380 -2.00 28.79 7.45
C PRO A 380 -3.41 28.71 6.82
N GLU A 381 -3.62 29.12 5.58
CA GLU A 381 -4.95 29.19 4.93
C GLU A 381 -5.66 27.82 4.88
N ILE A 382 -4.97 26.76 4.43
CA ILE A 382 -5.57 25.43 4.21
C ILE A 382 -5.22 24.42 5.32
N ALA A 383 -4.13 24.67 6.03
CA ALA A 383 -3.62 23.85 7.14
C ALA A 383 -2.81 24.75 8.09
N ASP A 384 -2.83 24.48 9.40
CA ASP A 384 -2.03 25.24 10.37
C ASP A 384 -0.54 24.89 10.35
N ASP A 385 -0.22 23.66 9.94
CA ASP A 385 1.14 23.13 9.89
C ASP A 385 1.55 22.71 8.47
N LEU A 386 2.85 22.79 8.20
CA LEU A 386 3.42 22.48 6.89
C LEU A 386 3.46 20.97 6.59
N TYR A 387 3.49 20.12 7.62
CA TYR A 387 3.63 18.68 7.43
C TYR A 387 2.32 18.05 6.97
N SER A 388 1.15 18.61 7.33
CA SER A 388 -0.15 18.17 6.81
C SER A 388 -0.23 18.31 5.29
N ILE A 389 0.39 19.35 4.73
CA ILE A 389 0.49 19.53 3.27
C ILE A 389 1.38 18.45 2.65
N ASP A 390 2.54 18.19 3.23
CA ASP A 390 3.44 17.14 2.74
C ASP A 390 2.80 15.76 2.84
N ASP A 391 2.20 15.43 3.97
CA ASP A 391 1.48 14.18 4.23
C ASP A 391 0.33 13.98 3.23
N ALA A 392 -0.44 15.03 2.97
CA ALA A 392 -1.52 14.98 1.98
C ALA A 392 -0.98 14.63 0.59
N MET A 393 0.10 15.26 0.15
CA MET A 393 0.65 14.99 -1.18
C MET A 393 1.31 13.61 -1.27
N ARG A 394 2.03 13.19 -0.22
CA ARG A 394 2.65 11.86 -0.18
C ARG A 394 1.62 10.73 -0.19
N THR A 395 0.52 10.89 0.54
CA THR A 395 -0.43 9.80 0.78
C THR A 395 -1.69 9.85 -0.07
N GLY A 396 -2.03 11.02 -0.63
CA GLY A 396 -3.14 11.25 -1.55
C GLY A 396 -2.73 11.22 -3.02
N TYR A 397 -1.48 11.57 -3.34
CA TYR A 397 -0.96 11.64 -4.72
C TYR A 397 0.27 10.75 -4.97
N PHE A 398 0.67 9.95 -3.97
CA PHE A 398 1.84 9.05 -4.01
C PHE A 398 3.14 9.76 -4.39
N TRP A 399 3.32 11.00 -3.94
CA TRP A 399 4.62 11.65 -4.04
C TRP A 399 5.56 11.02 -3.02
N GLU A 400 6.83 10.86 -3.37
CA GLU A 400 7.84 10.38 -2.44
C GLU A 400 8.12 11.44 -1.35
N TYR A 401 8.15 12.70 -1.76
CA TYR A 401 8.34 13.88 -0.92
C TYR A 401 7.23 14.89 -1.15
N GLY A 402 6.72 15.49 -0.07
CA GLY A 402 5.81 16.63 -0.14
C GLY A 402 6.50 17.91 -0.63
N PRO A 403 5.76 19.00 -0.87
CA PRO A 403 6.31 20.29 -1.27
C PRO A 403 7.45 20.82 -0.39
N PHE A 404 7.32 20.80 0.95
CA PHE A 404 8.34 21.35 1.85
C PHE A 404 9.53 20.41 2.00
N GLU A 405 9.30 19.09 2.08
CA GLU A 405 10.35 18.09 1.98
C GLU A 405 11.16 18.24 0.67
N THR A 406 10.48 18.44 -0.46
CA THR A 406 11.15 18.66 -1.75
C THR A 406 11.96 19.96 -1.74
N TRP A 407 11.45 21.00 -1.09
CA TRP A 407 12.19 22.24 -0.92
C TRP A 407 13.45 22.02 -0.08
N ASP A 408 13.40 21.22 0.99
CA ASP A 408 14.59 20.84 1.75
C ASP A 408 15.61 20.05 0.91
N GLN A 409 15.16 19.18 0.00
CA GLN A 409 16.04 18.47 -0.94
C GLN A 409 16.75 19.44 -1.91
N ILE A 410 16.05 20.47 -2.39
CA ILE A 410 16.62 21.54 -3.24
C ILE A 410 17.56 22.45 -2.42
N GLY A 411 17.18 22.73 -1.17
CA GLY A 411 17.79 23.70 -0.27
C GLY A 411 16.99 25.00 -0.20
N LEU A 412 16.74 25.50 1.03
CA LEU A 412 15.90 26.67 1.29
C LEU A 412 16.29 27.88 0.42
N ALA A 413 17.57 28.26 0.45
CA ALA A 413 18.08 29.44 -0.26
C ALA A 413 17.94 29.33 -1.78
N GLU A 414 18.22 28.16 -2.36
CA GLU A 414 18.10 27.96 -3.81
C GLU A 414 16.62 27.97 -4.22
N GLY A 415 15.72 27.37 -3.42
CA GLY A 415 14.29 27.44 -3.70
C GLY A 415 13.74 28.87 -3.61
N ILE A 416 14.17 29.69 -2.64
CA ILE A 416 13.80 31.13 -2.58
C ILE A 416 14.23 31.85 -3.87
N LYS A 417 15.48 31.65 -4.29
CA LYS A 417 16.01 32.22 -5.53
C LYS A 417 15.20 31.78 -6.76
N MET A 418 14.86 30.50 -6.87
CA MET A 418 14.03 29.97 -7.96
C MET A 418 12.64 30.63 -8.01
N ILE A 419 12.01 30.85 -6.85
CA ILE A 419 10.71 31.53 -6.74
C ILE A 419 10.81 32.96 -7.27
N GLU A 420 11.83 33.70 -6.85
CA GLU A 420 12.07 35.08 -7.27
C GLU A 420 12.38 35.19 -8.77
N GLU A 421 13.23 34.32 -9.31
CA GLU A 421 13.61 34.28 -10.73
C GLU A 421 12.44 33.95 -11.66
N THR A 422 11.48 33.16 -11.17
CA THR A 422 10.29 32.75 -11.94
C THR A 422 9.11 33.72 -11.79
N GLY A 423 9.27 34.77 -10.97
CA GLY A 423 8.24 35.80 -10.75
C GLY A 423 7.12 35.38 -9.79
N SER A 424 7.29 34.29 -9.05
CA SER A 424 6.37 33.88 -7.98
C SER A 424 6.69 34.63 -6.67
N LYS A 425 5.74 34.67 -5.74
CA LYS A 425 5.91 35.38 -4.46
C LYS A 425 6.33 34.42 -3.34
N VAL A 426 7.47 34.70 -2.70
CA VAL A 426 7.90 33.98 -1.49
C VAL A 426 6.96 34.33 -0.34
N ALA A 427 6.49 33.32 0.39
CA ALA A 427 5.64 33.54 1.57
C ALA A 427 6.43 34.30 2.65
N GLY A 428 5.81 35.32 3.25
CA GLY A 428 6.50 36.23 4.19
C GLY A 428 7.16 35.51 5.37
N TRP A 429 6.52 34.46 5.88
CA TRP A 429 7.03 33.67 7.01
C TRP A 429 8.28 32.85 6.66
N VAL A 430 8.43 32.42 5.41
CA VAL A 430 9.64 31.73 4.94
C VAL A 430 10.81 32.71 4.89
N SER A 431 10.58 33.94 4.42
CA SER A 431 11.60 34.99 4.47
C SER A 431 11.99 35.35 5.90
N GLU A 432 11.05 35.34 6.85
CA GLU A 432 11.35 35.53 8.28
C GLU A 432 12.16 34.38 8.85
N MET A 433 11.79 33.13 8.53
CA MET A 433 12.49 31.92 8.95
C MET A 433 13.96 31.94 8.50
N GLN A 434 14.22 32.27 7.22
CA GLN A 434 15.58 32.38 6.69
C GLN A 434 16.38 33.48 7.42
N LYS A 435 15.77 34.65 7.68
CA LYS A 435 16.41 35.75 8.43
C LYS A 435 16.71 35.38 9.88
N ALA A 436 15.94 34.48 10.48
CA ALA A 436 16.18 33.94 11.82
C ALA A 436 17.33 32.91 11.86
N GLY A 437 17.94 32.59 10.71
CA GLY A 437 19.08 31.67 10.62
C GLY A 437 18.70 30.20 10.45
N HIS A 438 17.44 29.90 10.13
CA HIS A 438 17.01 28.56 9.78
C HIS A 438 17.18 28.30 8.28
N ASP A 439 17.60 27.09 7.93
CA ASP A 439 18.00 26.69 6.57
C ASP A 439 17.18 25.52 5.99
N SER A 440 16.23 24.99 6.77
CA SER A 440 15.48 23.76 6.47
C SER A 440 14.12 23.75 7.17
N PHE A 441 13.07 23.23 6.53
CA PHE A 441 11.74 23.08 7.14
C PHE A 441 11.70 21.92 8.14
N TYR A 442 12.48 20.87 7.92
CA TYR A 442 12.58 19.72 8.81
C TYR A 442 13.99 19.51 9.35
N LYS A 443 14.05 18.96 10.58
CA LYS A 443 15.29 18.49 11.21
C LYS A 443 15.07 17.16 11.90
N VAL A 444 16.16 16.42 12.12
CA VAL A 444 16.16 15.25 13.00
C VAL A 444 17.03 15.59 14.20
N GLU A 445 16.47 15.50 15.40
CA GLU A 445 17.20 15.71 16.65
C GLU A 445 16.77 14.63 17.64
N GLY A 446 17.74 13.86 18.18
CA GLY A 446 17.47 12.79 19.13
C GLY A 446 16.53 11.69 18.60
N GLY A 447 16.66 11.34 17.31
CA GLY A 447 15.80 10.36 16.63
C GLY A 447 14.37 10.84 16.37
N LYS A 448 14.04 12.10 16.69
CA LYS A 448 12.72 12.69 16.41
C LYS A 448 12.80 13.63 15.23
N ARG A 449 11.84 13.48 14.31
CA ARG A 449 11.65 14.43 13.22
C ARG A 449 10.90 15.66 13.73
N LEU A 450 11.49 16.83 13.54
CA LEU A 450 10.95 18.13 13.89
C LEU A 450 10.58 18.91 12.62
N TYR A 451 9.57 19.78 12.70
CA TYR A 451 9.18 20.71 11.66
C TYR A 451 9.23 22.16 12.17
N TYR A 452 9.49 23.12 11.28
CA TYR A 452 9.44 24.54 11.60
C TYR A 452 7.99 25.03 11.75
N ASP A 453 7.64 25.50 12.94
CA ASP A 453 6.32 26.00 13.27
C ASP A 453 6.27 27.53 13.20
N GLN A 454 5.41 28.06 12.31
CA GLN A 454 5.28 29.49 12.07
C GLN A 454 4.86 30.26 13.34
N ALA A 455 3.98 29.68 14.16
CA ALA A 455 3.44 30.34 15.34
C ALA A 455 4.51 30.53 16.43
N SER A 456 5.31 29.51 16.71
CA SER A 456 6.40 29.58 17.69
C SER A 456 7.72 30.14 17.14
N LYS A 457 7.86 30.26 15.81
CA LYS A 457 9.11 30.63 15.12
C LYS A 457 10.27 29.70 15.51
N GLY A 458 10.00 28.40 15.59
CA GLY A 458 10.95 27.39 16.06
C GLY A 458 10.50 25.98 15.68
N TYR A 459 11.33 24.97 16.01
CA TYR A 459 11.04 23.59 15.65
C TYR A 459 10.19 22.88 16.71
N LYS A 460 9.19 22.13 16.26
CA LYS A 460 8.36 21.25 17.09
C LYS A 460 8.40 19.82 16.55
N PRO A 461 8.22 18.79 17.40
CA PRO A 461 8.07 17.43 16.93
C PRO A 461 6.86 17.31 16.00
N VAL A 462 7.01 16.57 14.89
CA VAL A 462 5.86 16.20 14.06
C VAL A 462 4.98 15.24 14.89
N PRO A 463 3.69 15.57 15.12
CA PRO A 463 2.78 14.73 15.90
C PRO A 463 2.65 13.32 15.33
N SER A 464 2.15 12.37 16.14
CA SER A 464 1.90 10.96 15.76
C SER A 464 3.12 10.11 15.38
N LEU A 465 4.31 10.68 15.21
CA LEU A 465 5.55 9.91 15.00
C LEU A 465 6.07 9.21 16.25
N GLU A 466 5.56 9.53 17.45
CA GLU A 466 6.07 8.95 18.71
C GLU A 466 5.91 7.42 18.77
N ASN A 467 4.96 6.87 18.01
CA ASN A 467 4.76 5.41 17.85
C ASN A 467 5.33 4.86 16.54
N TYR A 468 5.93 5.69 15.68
CA TYR A 468 6.49 5.26 14.41
C TYR A 468 7.99 5.08 14.57
N ILE A 469 8.46 3.87 14.30
CA ILE A 469 9.90 3.59 14.27
C ILE A 469 10.36 3.74 12.81
N ILE A 470 11.04 4.85 12.54
CA ILE A 470 11.67 5.14 11.24
C ILE A 470 13.16 4.83 11.37
N LEU A 471 13.59 3.68 10.86
CA LEU A 471 14.96 3.18 11.02
C LEU A 471 16.02 4.13 10.45
N ASP A 472 15.69 4.90 9.41
CA ASP A 472 16.60 5.91 8.86
C ASP A 472 16.96 7.00 9.89
N THR A 473 16.07 7.33 10.81
CA THR A 473 16.34 8.30 11.89
C THR A 473 17.25 7.75 12.97
N LEU A 474 17.42 6.42 13.04
CA LEU A 474 18.32 5.76 13.98
C LEU A 474 19.75 5.64 13.44
N ARG A 475 19.99 5.98 12.16
CA ARG A 475 21.32 5.87 11.53
C ARG A 475 22.37 6.83 12.11
N GLU A 476 21.95 7.86 12.85
CA GLU A 476 22.86 8.71 13.63
C GLU A 476 23.49 7.97 14.83
N ASN A 477 22.81 6.92 15.31
CA ASN A 477 23.33 6.06 16.37
C ASN A 477 24.28 5.00 15.77
N ALA A 478 25.24 4.54 16.57
CA ALA A 478 26.09 3.43 16.19
C ALA A 478 25.25 2.14 16.05
N PRO A 479 25.32 1.41 14.93
CA PRO A 479 24.59 0.15 14.78
C PRO A 479 25.18 -0.93 15.70
N ILE A 480 24.33 -1.85 16.16
CA ILE A 480 24.75 -3.00 16.98
C ILE A 480 25.62 -3.94 16.13
N ILE A 481 25.14 -4.25 14.93
CA ILE A 481 25.83 -5.04 13.90
C ILE A 481 25.58 -4.34 12.55
N LYS A 482 26.57 -4.31 11.67
CA LYS A 482 26.41 -3.79 10.30
C LYS A 482 27.30 -4.57 9.34
N ASN A 483 26.71 -5.00 8.23
CA ASN A 483 27.44 -5.60 7.10
C ASN A 483 26.88 -5.05 5.77
N ASP A 484 27.27 -5.65 4.65
CA ASP A 484 26.93 -5.16 3.31
C ASP A 484 25.43 -5.23 2.98
N SER A 485 24.68 -6.12 3.64
CA SER A 485 23.29 -6.45 3.30
C SER A 485 22.30 -6.31 4.47
N ALA A 486 22.77 -6.00 5.68
CA ALA A 486 21.93 -5.78 6.84
C ALA A 486 22.52 -4.77 7.84
N THR A 487 21.62 -4.11 8.58
CA THR A 487 21.96 -3.26 9.73
C THR A 487 21.09 -3.66 10.92
N VAL A 488 21.70 -3.86 12.09
CA VAL A 488 20.99 -4.15 13.33
C VAL A 488 20.95 -2.90 14.20
N HIS A 489 19.74 -2.40 14.44
CA HIS A 489 19.46 -1.18 15.20
C HIS A 489 19.06 -1.50 16.63
N ASP A 490 19.42 -0.63 17.57
CA ASP A 490 18.82 -0.62 18.92
C ASP A 490 17.51 0.18 18.86
N LEU A 491 16.38 -0.49 19.15
CA LEU A 491 15.08 0.17 19.22
C LEU A 491 14.77 0.75 20.61
N GLY A 492 15.66 0.57 21.58
CA GLY A 492 15.42 0.83 23.00
C GLY A 492 14.64 -0.30 23.69
N ASP A 493 14.51 -0.20 25.01
CA ASP A 493 13.83 -1.18 25.88
C ASP A 493 14.38 -2.62 25.79
N GLY A 494 15.64 -2.77 25.36
CA GLY A 494 16.28 -4.06 25.16
C GLY A 494 15.79 -4.80 23.92
N VAL A 495 15.28 -4.11 22.89
CA VAL A 495 14.84 -4.74 21.63
C VAL A 495 15.74 -4.34 20.47
N MET A 496 16.23 -5.33 19.72
CA MET A 496 16.98 -5.10 18.48
C MET A 496 16.04 -5.10 17.26
N CYS A 497 16.44 -4.44 16.18
CA CYS A 497 15.81 -4.59 14.86
C CYS A 497 16.83 -4.97 13.78
N VAL A 498 16.66 -6.13 13.16
CA VAL A 498 17.44 -6.54 11.99
C VAL A 498 16.78 -5.99 10.72
N GLU A 499 17.41 -4.96 10.14
CA GLU A 499 17.01 -4.34 8.87
C GLU A 499 17.75 -4.98 7.70
N PHE A 500 17.02 -5.41 6.68
CA PHE A 500 17.61 -5.81 5.39
C PHE A 500 17.92 -4.57 4.55
N THR A 501 19.15 -4.47 4.04
CA THR A 501 19.62 -3.34 3.23
C THR A 501 20.17 -3.78 1.86
N SER A 502 20.08 -5.07 1.53
CA SER A 502 20.43 -5.59 0.21
C SER A 502 19.48 -5.04 -0.87
N LYS A 503 19.87 -5.17 -2.14
CA LYS A 503 19.05 -4.68 -3.25
C LYS A 503 17.69 -5.38 -3.31
N SER A 504 16.60 -4.63 -3.15
CA SER A 504 15.23 -5.16 -3.03
C SER A 504 15.03 -6.09 -1.83
N ASN A 505 15.90 -5.98 -0.82
CA ASN A 505 15.92 -6.81 0.38
C ASN A 505 15.98 -8.31 0.06
N SER A 506 16.64 -8.71 -1.03
CA SER A 506 16.84 -10.13 -1.36
C SER A 506 17.72 -10.80 -0.31
N ILE A 507 17.30 -11.97 0.19
CA ILE A 507 18.01 -12.69 1.25
C ILE A 507 19.29 -13.31 0.67
N ASP A 508 20.42 -12.97 1.29
CA ASP A 508 21.76 -13.48 1.01
C ASP A 508 22.45 -13.92 2.32
N ASP A 509 23.65 -14.46 2.21
CA ASP A 509 24.41 -14.99 3.35
C ASP A 509 24.71 -13.91 4.41
N ALA A 510 24.91 -12.65 3.98
CA ALA A 510 25.18 -11.54 4.89
C ALA A 510 23.94 -11.19 5.73
N ILE A 511 22.73 -11.26 5.18
CA ILE A 511 21.49 -11.17 5.97
C ILE A 511 21.39 -12.34 6.95
N GLY A 512 21.68 -13.56 6.49
CA GLY A 512 21.63 -14.75 7.35
C GLY A 512 22.59 -14.64 8.55
N GLN A 513 23.81 -14.18 8.31
CA GLN A 513 24.80 -13.95 9.35
C GLN A 513 24.35 -12.86 10.33
N ALA A 514 23.79 -11.75 9.83
CA ALA A 514 23.31 -10.67 10.71
C ALA A 514 22.17 -11.14 11.63
N ILE A 515 21.26 -11.99 11.14
CA ILE A 515 20.21 -12.60 11.98
C ILE A 515 20.85 -13.51 13.03
N SER A 516 21.76 -14.40 12.61
CA SER A 516 22.43 -15.33 13.53
C SER A 516 23.19 -14.60 14.64
N ASP A 517 23.96 -13.58 14.29
CA ASP A 517 24.75 -12.77 15.22
C ASP A 517 23.86 -11.96 16.16
N ALA A 518 22.75 -11.42 15.65
CA ALA A 518 21.77 -10.72 16.47
C ALA A 518 21.14 -11.64 17.51
N ILE A 519 20.80 -12.89 17.13
CA ILE A 519 20.28 -13.90 18.06
C ILE A 519 21.32 -14.23 19.13
N ASP A 520 22.56 -14.54 18.74
CA ASP A 520 23.62 -14.90 19.70
C ASP A 520 23.85 -13.77 20.70
N LYS A 521 23.97 -12.53 20.19
CA LYS A 521 24.14 -11.36 21.04
C LYS A 521 22.95 -11.10 21.95
N ALA A 522 21.73 -11.30 21.45
CA ALA A 522 20.52 -11.11 22.25
C ALA A 522 20.45 -12.10 23.42
N GLU A 523 20.81 -13.37 23.20
CA GLU A 523 20.87 -14.39 24.25
C GLU A 523 22.01 -14.14 25.26
N GLU A 524 23.19 -13.76 24.79
CA GLU A 524 24.39 -13.59 25.62
C GLU A 524 24.34 -12.31 26.47
N GLU A 525 23.77 -11.23 25.94
CA GLU A 525 23.75 -9.92 26.60
C GLU A 525 22.43 -9.58 27.29
N GLY A 526 21.45 -10.49 27.25
CA GLY A 526 20.18 -10.35 27.98
C GLY A 526 19.22 -9.33 27.36
N TRP A 527 19.14 -9.30 26.03
CA TRP A 527 18.14 -8.49 25.32
C TRP A 527 16.74 -9.08 25.49
N ALA A 528 15.71 -8.23 25.45
CA ALA A 528 14.31 -8.64 25.56
C ALA A 528 13.82 -9.38 24.29
N GLY A 529 14.43 -9.14 23.13
CA GLY A 529 14.15 -9.88 21.90
C GLY A 529 14.47 -9.10 20.63
N ILE A 530 14.02 -9.63 19.49
CA ILE A 530 14.41 -9.16 18.16
C ILE A 530 13.19 -8.90 17.30
N VAL A 531 13.20 -7.77 16.60
CA VAL A 531 12.33 -7.50 15.45
C VAL A 531 13.12 -7.77 14.17
N ILE A 532 12.55 -8.51 13.21
CA ILE A 532 13.06 -8.55 11.84
C ILE A 532 12.12 -7.72 10.98
N GLY A 533 12.58 -6.56 10.50
CA GLY A 533 11.71 -5.58 9.85
C GLY A 533 12.49 -4.48 9.15
N ASN A 534 11.83 -3.80 8.19
CA ASN A 534 12.41 -2.65 7.49
C ASN A 534 11.32 -1.67 7.06
N ASN A 535 11.66 -0.41 6.78
CA ASN A 535 10.72 0.61 6.28
C ASN A 535 10.65 0.67 4.73
N ALA A 536 11.17 -0.34 4.02
CA ALA A 536 11.16 -0.35 2.56
C ALA A 536 9.77 -0.68 2.00
N LYS A 537 9.59 -0.49 0.68
CA LYS A 537 8.32 -0.81 -0.01
C LYS A 537 7.89 -2.28 0.13
N ASN A 538 8.86 -3.19 0.08
CA ASN A 538 8.65 -4.63 0.24
C ASN A 538 9.54 -5.10 1.39
N PHE A 539 9.02 -6.01 2.21
CA PHE A 539 9.82 -6.66 3.24
C PHE A 539 10.98 -7.43 2.59
N THR A 540 10.69 -8.33 1.66
CA THR A 540 11.69 -9.04 0.83
C THR A 540 11.06 -9.71 -0.39
N VAL A 541 11.81 -9.74 -1.49
CA VAL A 541 11.44 -10.51 -2.70
C VAL A 541 11.81 -12.00 -2.61
N GLY A 542 12.38 -12.44 -1.49
CA GLY A 542 12.84 -13.81 -1.25
C GLY A 542 14.34 -14.00 -1.43
N ALA A 543 14.77 -15.26 -1.47
CA ALA A 543 16.16 -15.64 -1.63
C ALA A 543 16.72 -15.24 -3.00
N ASN A 544 18.04 -15.01 -3.06
CA ASN A 544 18.72 -14.65 -4.31
C ASN A 544 18.78 -15.81 -5.31
N LEU A 545 17.74 -15.92 -6.15
CA LEU A 545 17.61 -16.96 -7.17
C LEU A 545 18.76 -16.98 -8.19
N MET A 546 19.40 -15.83 -8.43
CA MET A 546 20.56 -15.76 -9.34
C MET A 546 21.73 -16.58 -8.80
N ASN A 547 22.04 -16.46 -7.50
CA ASN A 547 23.14 -17.19 -6.88
C ASN A 547 22.90 -18.71 -6.95
N VAL A 548 21.72 -19.14 -6.50
CA VAL A 548 21.31 -20.55 -6.52
C VAL A 548 21.35 -21.13 -7.93
N GLY A 549 20.81 -20.40 -8.92
CA GLY A 549 20.82 -20.82 -10.32
C GLY A 549 22.23 -20.96 -10.90
N MET A 550 23.14 -20.02 -10.59
CA MET A 550 24.52 -20.07 -11.06
C MET A 550 25.29 -21.26 -10.46
N MET A 551 25.18 -21.48 -9.15
CA MET A 551 25.83 -22.61 -8.48
C MET A 551 25.33 -23.95 -9.05
N ALA A 552 24.03 -24.07 -9.30
CA ALA A 552 23.44 -25.28 -9.89
C ALA A 552 23.94 -25.53 -11.32
N MET A 553 24.01 -24.49 -12.16
CA MET A 553 24.58 -24.59 -13.51
C MET A 553 26.07 -24.96 -13.50
N GLN A 554 26.81 -24.55 -12.47
CA GLN A 554 28.22 -24.88 -12.26
C GLN A 554 28.43 -26.22 -11.54
N GLN A 555 27.35 -26.94 -11.21
CA GLN A 555 27.35 -28.23 -10.51
C GLN A 555 28.01 -28.18 -9.11
N GLN A 556 27.92 -27.04 -8.44
CA GLN A 556 28.42 -26.82 -7.06
C GLN A 556 27.41 -27.37 -6.03
N PHE A 557 27.09 -28.66 -6.11
CA PHE A 557 26.03 -29.28 -5.30
C PHE A 557 26.39 -29.40 -3.82
N THR A 558 27.68 -29.53 -3.49
CA THR A 558 28.14 -29.56 -2.08
C THR A 558 27.91 -28.21 -1.41
N GLU A 559 28.26 -27.12 -2.10
CA GLU A 559 28.05 -25.77 -1.62
C GLU A 559 26.57 -25.40 -1.58
N LEU A 560 25.78 -25.87 -2.55
CA LEU A 560 24.32 -25.71 -2.54
C LEU A 560 23.65 -26.44 -1.37
N ASP A 561 24.06 -27.68 -1.09
CA ASP A 561 23.56 -28.44 0.06
C ASP A 561 23.84 -27.71 1.37
N ALA A 562 25.07 -27.23 1.56
CA ALA A 562 25.45 -26.43 2.72
C ALA A 562 24.68 -25.09 2.81
N LEU A 563 24.44 -24.43 1.68
CA LEU A 563 23.67 -23.19 1.63
C LEU A 563 22.21 -23.41 2.08
N ILE A 564 21.57 -24.47 1.58
CA ILE A 564 20.17 -24.78 1.91
C ILE A 564 20.07 -25.24 3.37
N ASP A 565 20.96 -26.14 3.81
CA ASP A 565 21.01 -26.56 5.22
C ASP A 565 21.23 -25.34 6.13
N GLY A 566 22.19 -24.46 5.82
CA GLY A 566 22.44 -23.26 6.59
C GLY A 566 21.20 -22.37 6.74
N PHE A 567 20.41 -22.22 5.68
CA PHE A 567 19.15 -21.45 5.75
C PHE A 567 18.06 -22.17 6.56
N GLN A 568 17.93 -23.49 6.45
CA GLN A 568 17.04 -24.29 7.30
C GLN A 568 17.43 -24.18 8.78
N GLN A 569 18.72 -24.30 9.10
CA GLN A 569 19.23 -24.17 10.47
C GLN A 569 19.03 -22.74 11.01
N LEU A 570 19.20 -21.70 10.19
CA LEU A 570 18.90 -20.34 10.58
C LEU A 570 17.42 -20.16 10.96
N ASN A 571 16.50 -20.68 10.15
CA ASN A 571 15.07 -20.62 10.44
C ASN A 571 14.69 -21.43 11.70
N MET A 572 15.32 -22.58 11.92
CA MET A 572 15.17 -23.32 13.18
C MET A 572 15.76 -22.56 14.38
N LYS A 573 16.88 -21.84 14.19
CA LYS A 573 17.46 -20.98 15.22
C LYS A 573 16.52 -19.84 15.59
N ILE A 574 15.89 -19.19 14.60
CA ILE A 574 14.84 -18.18 14.83
C ILE A 574 13.73 -18.77 15.71
N LYS A 575 13.25 -19.98 15.38
CA LYS A 575 12.14 -20.66 16.08
C LYS A 575 12.46 -21.12 17.51
N THR A 576 13.73 -21.38 17.83
CA THR A 576 14.13 -22.08 19.06
C THR A 576 15.05 -21.28 19.98
N CYS A 577 15.40 -20.05 19.60
CA CYS A 577 16.25 -19.19 20.42
C CYS A 577 15.57 -18.75 21.73
N LYS A 578 16.39 -18.36 22.72
CA LYS A 578 15.98 -18.04 24.10
C LYS A 578 15.31 -16.69 24.27
N VAL A 579 15.20 -15.91 23.19
CA VAL A 579 14.53 -14.61 23.17
C VAL A 579 13.46 -14.63 22.07
N PRO A 580 12.32 -13.93 22.23
CA PRO A 580 11.31 -13.90 21.19
C PRO A 580 11.78 -13.13 19.95
N VAL A 581 11.47 -13.68 18.77
CA VAL A 581 11.68 -13.05 17.47
C VAL A 581 10.32 -12.72 16.84
N VAL A 582 10.10 -11.45 16.50
CA VAL A 582 8.87 -11.00 15.85
C VAL A 582 9.19 -10.38 14.48
N VAL A 583 8.46 -10.77 13.44
CA VAL A 583 8.61 -10.14 12.12
C VAL A 583 7.69 -8.93 11.97
N ALA A 584 8.18 -7.86 11.33
CA ALA A 584 7.38 -6.70 10.90
C ALA A 584 7.43 -6.60 9.38
N THR A 585 6.34 -6.95 8.69
CA THR A 585 6.36 -7.12 7.22
C THR A 585 5.35 -6.26 6.46
N GLN A 586 5.63 -6.00 5.18
CA GLN A 586 4.81 -5.22 4.26
C GLN A 586 5.14 -5.57 2.81
N GLY A 587 4.23 -5.24 1.87
CA GLY A 587 4.49 -5.45 0.45
C GLY A 587 4.80 -6.91 0.18
N TYR A 588 5.83 -7.21 -0.61
CA TYR A 588 6.20 -8.60 -0.86
C TYR A 588 6.87 -9.26 0.36
N VAL A 589 6.37 -10.44 0.72
CA VAL A 589 6.87 -11.36 1.73
C VAL A 589 6.97 -12.74 1.07
N PHE A 590 7.89 -12.87 0.12
CA PHE A 590 7.95 -14.03 -0.76
C PHE A 590 9.06 -15.01 -0.41
N GLY A 591 8.76 -16.30 -0.63
CA GLY A 591 9.70 -17.40 -0.51
C GLY A 591 10.40 -17.41 0.84
N GLY A 592 11.75 -17.33 0.85
CA GLY A 592 12.54 -17.24 2.09
C GLY A 592 12.07 -16.20 3.10
N GLY A 593 11.44 -15.09 2.68
CA GLY A 593 10.82 -14.13 3.61
C GLY A 593 9.58 -14.67 4.31
N CYS A 594 8.76 -15.41 3.59
CA CYS A 594 7.64 -16.16 4.15
C CYS A 594 8.15 -17.27 5.08
N GLU A 595 9.24 -17.95 4.72
CA GLU A 595 9.83 -19.00 5.54
C GLU A 595 10.37 -18.46 6.88
N ILE A 596 11.11 -17.34 6.86
CA ILE A 596 11.53 -16.62 8.09
C ILE A 596 10.30 -16.26 8.93
N ALA A 597 9.28 -15.68 8.32
CA ALA A 597 8.06 -15.27 9.01
C ALA A 597 7.30 -16.46 9.63
N MET A 598 7.27 -17.61 8.97
CA MET A 598 6.62 -18.82 9.49
C MET A 598 7.33 -19.41 10.71
N HIS A 599 8.65 -19.17 10.84
CA HIS A 599 9.48 -19.66 11.95
C HIS A 599 9.60 -18.68 13.13
N ALA A 600 9.27 -17.41 12.96
CA ALA A 600 9.25 -16.41 14.04
C ALA A 600 8.18 -16.73 15.10
N ASP A 601 8.32 -16.24 16.33
CA ASP A 601 7.39 -16.47 17.45
C ASP A 601 6.03 -15.79 17.23
N ALA A 602 6.04 -14.65 16.54
CA ALA A 602 4.86 -13.93 16.08
C ALA A 602 5.24 -13.05 14.88
N GLY A 603 4.23 -12.53 14.19
CA GLY A 603 4.44 -11.43 13.25
C GLY A 603 3.37 -10.35 13.35
N VAL A 604 3.80 -9.13 13.06
CA VAL A 604 2.94 -7.99 12.79
C VAL A 604 3.04 -7.69 11.30
N TYR A 605 1.92 -7.89 10.61
CA TYR A 605 1.85 -7.83 9.15
C TYR A 605 1.03 -6.62 8.76
N ALA A 606 1.60 -5.71 7.99
CA ALA A 606 0.82 -4.64 7.39
C ALA A 606 -0.32 -5.26 6.55
N ALA A 607 -1.50 -4.64 6.56
CA ALA A 607 -2.66 -5.18 5.84
C ALA A 607 -2.38 -5.43 4.34
N GLU A 608 -1.48 -4.64 3.75
CA GLU A 608 -0.93 -4.77 2.39
C GLU A 608 0.33 -5.66 2.31
N SER A 609 0.42 -6.72 3.12
CA SER A 609 1.42 -7.78 2.96
C SER A 609 0.92 -8.85 2.00
N TYR A 610 1.71 -9.11 0.95
CA TYR A 610 1.50 -10.13 -0.05
C TYR A 610 2.42 -11.31 0.29
N ILE A 611 1.86 -12.37 0.86
CA ILE A 611 2.62 -13.42 1.53
C ILE A 611 2.48 -14.71 0.74
N GLY A 612 3.60 -15.38 0.46
CA GLY A 612 3.52 -16.72 -0.08
C GLY A 612 4.83 -17.37 -0.48
N LEU A 613 4.72 -18.69 -0.61
CA LEU A 613 5.76 -19.59 -1.08
C LEU A 613 5.66 -19.70 -2.61
N VAL A 614 6.61 -19.08 -3.32
CA VAL A 614 6.54 -18.83 -4.78
C VAL A 614 7.45 -19.73 -5.61
N GLU A 615 8.25 -20.57 -4.94
CA GLU A 615 9.34 -21.37 -5.49
C GLU A 615 8.87 -22.33 -6.60
N VAL A 616 7.66 -22.89 -6.49
CA VAL A 616 7.11 -23.78 -7.52
C VAL A 616 6.94 -23.08 -8.87
N GLY A 617 6.76 -21.75 -8.85
CA GLY A 617 6.72 -20.94 -10.05
C GLY A 617 8.02 -20.93 -10.85
N VAL A 618 9.16 -21.18 -10.20
CA VAL A 618 10.49 -21.26 -10.84
C VAL A 618 11.01 -22.69 -10.98
N GLY A 619 10.17 -23.69 -10.69
CA GLY A 619 10.55 -25.11 -10.78
C GLY A 619 11.21 -25.67 -9.50
N LEU A 620 11.11 -24.97 -8.38
CA LEU A 620 11.67 -25.39 -7.09
C LEU A 620 10.54 -25.65 -6.09
N ILE A 621 10.88 -26.14 -4.91
CA ILE A 621 9.98 -26.11 -3.75
C ILE A 621 10.53 -25.10 -2.73
N PRO A 622 9.73 -24.66 -1.74
CA PRO A 622 10.27 -23.99 -0.56
C PRO A 622 11.34 -24.87 0.08
N GLY A 623 12.52 -24.30 0.34
CA GLY A 623 13.71 -25.05 0.79
C GLY A 623 14.30 -24.59 2.11
N GLY A 624 13.77 -23.52 2.70
CA GLY A 624 14.16 -22.99 4.01
C GLY A 624 13.27 -23.47 5.15
N GLY A 625 12.46 -24.51 4.95
CA GLY A 625 11.53 -25.06 5.93
C GLY A 625 10.07 -24.67 5.71
N GLY A 626 9.72 -23.97 4.62
CA GLY A 626 8.34 -23.59 4.33
C GLY A 626 7.41 -24.77 4.05
N THR A 627 7.90 -25.81 3.38
CA THR A 627 7.12 -27.04 3.14
C THR A 627 6.96 -27.81 4.44
N LYS A 628 8.03 -27.89 5.24
CA LYS A 628 8.01 -28.46 6.59
C LYS A 628 6.99 -27.76 7.50
N GLU A 629 6.97 -26.43 7.54
CA GLU A 629 6.05 -25.69 8.40
C GLU A 629 4.59 -25.90 8.00
N LEU A 630 4.27 -26.01 6.71
CA LEU A 630 2.91 -26.35 6.30
C LEU A 630 2.53 -27.81 6.62
N ALA A 631 3.48 -28.77 6.57
CA ALA A 631 3.24 -30.12 7.07
C ALA A 631 2.96 -30.14 8.57
N LEU A 632 3.77 -29.40 9.36
CA LEU A 632 3.59 -29.24 10.79
C LEU A 632 2.23 -28.62 11.13
N ARG A 633 1.86 -27.53 10.46
CA ARG A 633 0.56 -26.85 10.66
C ARG A 633 -0.63 -27.70 10.21
N ALA A 634 -0.47 -28.55 9.20
CA ALA A 634 -1.48 -29.53 8.84
C ALA A 634 -1.62 -30.60 9.94
N SER A 635 -0.51 -31.10 10.47
CA SER A 635 -0.48 -32.03 11.61
C SER A 635 -1.18 -31.46 12.84
N ASP A 636 -0.88 -30.21 13.21
CA ASP A 636 -1.48 -29.55 14.38
C ASP A 636 -3.01 -29.34 14.24
N LYS A 637 -3.54 -29.40 13.01
CA LYS A 637 -4.98 -29.35 12.73
C LYS A 637 -5.66 -30.72 12.75
N PHE A 638 -4.90 -31.82 12.72
CA PHE A 638 -5.49 -33.15 12.82
C PHE A 638 -5.95 -33.43 14.25
N PHE A 639 -7.10 -34.07 14.39
CA PHE A 639 -7.61 -34.53 15.67
C PHE A 639 -8.26 -35.91 15.55
N GLU A 640 -8.47 -36.57 16.69
CA GLU A 640 -9.03 -37.92 16.71
C GLU A 640 -10.46 -37.96 16.13
N GLY A 641 -10.69 -38.87 15.17
CA GLY A 641 -11.97 -38.99 14.46
C GLY A 641 -12.11 -38.06 13.24
N ASP A 642 -11.14 -37.19 12.97
CA ASP A 642 -11.15 -36.29 11.81
C ASP A 642 -10.87 -37.03 10.49
N VAL A 643 -11.44 -36.51 9.39
CA VAL A 643 -11.02 -36.88 8.04
C VAL A 643 -9.84 -35.98 7.68
N MET A 644 -8.62 -36.46 7.91
CA MET A 644 -7.39 -35.65 7.75
C MET A 644 -7.07 -35.20 6.30
N MET A 645 -7.67 -35.85 5.28
CA MET A 645 -7.31 -35.62 3.87
C MET A 645 -7.57 -34.21 3.34
N PRO A 646 -8.71 -33.53 3.59
CA PRO A 646 -8.96 -32.17 3.10
C PRO A 646 -7.90 -31.19 3.61
N THR A 647 -7.54 -31.26 4.89
CA THR A 647 -6.48 -30.42 5.48
C THR A 647 -5.14 -30.64 4.79
N LEU A 648 -4.77 -31.90 4.51
CA LEU A 648 -3.56 -32.21 3.74
C LEU A 648 -3.63 -31.66 2.30
N ILE A 649 -4.78 -31.81 1.62
CA ILE A 649 -4.99 -31.32 0.26
C ILE A 649 -4.90 -29.78 0.22
N ASP A 650 -5.42 -29.08 1.21
CA ASP A 650 -5.37 -27.61 1.28
C ASP A 650 -3.93 -27.10 1.47
N ALA A 651 -3.17 -27.73 2.38
CA ALA A 651 -1.74 -27.44 2.56
C ALA A 651 -0.95 -27.71 1.26
N PHE A 652 -1.23 -28.85 0.62
CA PHE A 652 -0.65 -29.22 -0.66
C PHE A 652 -0.96 -28.22 -1.77
N GLN A 653 -2.23 -27.85 -1.96
CA GLN A 653 -2.65 -26.91 -3.00
C GLN A 653 -2.03 -25.54 -2.81
N THR A 654 -1.86 -25.09 -1.56
CA THR A 654 -1.25 -23.80 -1.24
C THR A 654 0.16 -23.69 -1.82
N ILE A 655 1.00 -24.71 -1.60
CA ILE A 655 2.37 -24.75 -2.14
C ILE A 655 2.34 -25.08 -3.63
N ALA A 656 1.68 -26.17 -4.03
CA ALA A 656 1.75 -26.72 -5.38
C ALA A 656 1.22 -25.76 -6.47
N THR A 657 0.37 -24.79 -6.08
CA THR A 657 -0.15 -23.76 -7.00
C THR A 657 0.47 -22.37 -6.80
N ALA A 658 1.48 -22.24 -5.94
CA ALA A 658 2.10 -20.96 -5.55
C ALA A 658 1.06 -19.91 -5.10
N LYS A 659 0.14 -20.27 -4.20
CA LYS A 659 -0.85 -19.30 -3.72
C LYS A 659 -0.13 -18.17 -2.99
N VAL A 660 -0.37 -16.95 -3.45
CA VAL A 660 0.10 -15.72 -2.80
C VAL A 660 -1.11 -14.99 -2.27
N SER A 661 -1.12 -14.70 -0.97
CA SER A 661 -2.14 -13.83 -0.39
C SER A 661 -2.00 -12.42 -0.94
N THR A 662 -3.11 -11.75 -1.16
CA THR A 662 -3.18 -10.36 -1.63
C THR A 662 -3.46 -9.36 -0.50
N SER A 663 -3.45 -9.87 0.73
CA SER A 663 -3.51 -9.15 1.99
C SER A 663 -2.98 -10.04 3.11
N ALA A 664 -2.65 -9.45 4.26
CA ALA A 664 -2.30 -10.22 5.46
C ALA A 664 -3.50 -11.06 5.94
N SER A 665 -4.72 -10.52 5.87
CA SER A 665 -5.93 -11.25 6.31
C SER A 665 -6.21 -12.51 5.47
N GLU A 666 -5.92 -12.50 4.17
CA GLU A 666 -6.07 -13.70 3.31
C GLU A 666 -4.98 -14.75 3.61
N ALA A 667 -3.84 -14.37 4.18
CA ALA A 667 -2.75 -15.29 4.46
C ALA A 667 -3.06 -16.30 5.59
N PHE A 668 -4.05 -16.01 6.45
CA PHE A 668 -4.60 -16.97 7.41
C PHE A 668 -5.31 -18.14 6.70
N ASP A 669 -6.01 -17.88 5.59
CA ASP A 669 -6.72 -18.92 4.82
C ASP A 669 -5.76 -19.92 4.19
N TYR A 670 -4.57 -19.45 3.81
CA TYR A 670 -3.51 -20.28 3.21
C TYR A 670 -2.61 -20.92 4.27
N GLY A 671 -2.83 -20.65 5.56
CA GLY A 671 -2.03 -21.20 6.64
C GLY A 671 -0.59 -20.66 6.69
N TYR A 672 -0.31 -19.53 6.02
CA TYR A 672 0.95 -18.80 6.19
C TYR A 672 0.99 -18.04 7.52
N LEU A 673 -0.16 -17.54 7.97
CA LEU A 673 -0.35 -16.91 9.29
C LEU A 673 -1.20 -17.80 10.20
N ILE A 674 -1.00 -17.65 11.51
CA ILE A 674 -1.68 -18.41 12.56
C ILE A 674 -2.48 -17.46 13.47
N GLU A 675 -3.78 -17.73 13.60
CA GLU A 675 -4.68 -16.96 14.47
C GLU A 675 -4.20 -16.96 15.93
N GLY A 676 -4.27 -15.80 16.59
CA GLY A 676 -3.79 -15.60 17.97
C GLY A 676 -2.27 -15.47 18.13
N LYS A 677 -1.49 -15.95 17.15
CA LYS A 677 -0.04 -15.74 17.06
C LYS A 677 0.31 -14.50 16.26
N ASP A 678 -0.30 -14.35 15.08
CA ASP A 678 0.02 -13.31 14.10
C ASP A 678 -1.06 -12.23 14.07
N PHE A 679 -0.65 -10.98 13.78
CA PHE A 679 -1.51 -9.81 13.83
C PHE A 679 -1.47 -8.99 12.54
N VAL A 680 -2.61 -8.44 12.15
CA VAL A 680 -2.70 -7.50 11.03
C VAL A 680 -2.65 -6.06 11.55
N GLU A 681 -1.67 -5.30 11.08
CA GLU A 681 -1.54 -3.86 11.33
C GLU A 681 -2.10 -3.06 10.15
N MET A 682 -3.09 -2.21 10.43
CA MET A 682 -3.75 -1.42 9.40
C MET A 682 -2.88 -0.25 8.92
N ASN A 683 -2.15 0.39 9.83
CA ASN A 683 -1.22 1.46 9.50
C ASN A 683 0.22 0.94 9.41
N LEU A 684 0.70 0.80 8.17
CA LEU A 684 2.08 0.42 7.88
C LEU A 684 3.15 1.15 8.70
N GLN A 685 2.97 2.44 9.02
CA GLN A 685 3.98 3.21 9.75
C GLN A 685 4.16 2.76 11.21
N ARG A 686 3.16 2.09 11.78
CA ARG A 686 3.16 1.55 13.15
C ARG A 686 3.82 0.17 13.25
N ASN A 687 4.00 -0.51 12.12
CA ASN A 687 4.31 -1.94 12.06
C ASN A 687 5.53 -2.36 12.90
N ILE A 688 6.67 -1.66 12.79
CA ILE A 688 7.88 -1.95 13.58
C ILE A 688 7.68 -1.63 15.07
N GLY A 689 6.98 -0.53 15.39
CA GLY A 689 6.66 -0.17 16.78
C GLY A 689 5.75 -1.19 17.45
N GLU A 690 4.76 -1.70 16.73
CA GLU A 690 3.85 -2.75 17.19
C GLU A 690 4.55 -4.10 17.31
N ALA A 691 5.48 -4.42 16.39
CA ALA A 691 6.33 -5.60 16.53
C ALA A 691 7.24 -5.52 17.76
N LYS A 692 7.85 -4.35 18.03
CA LYS A 692 8.59 -4.10 19.27
C LYS A 692 7.71 -4.29 20.50
N ARG A 693 6.48 -3.76 20.49
CA ARG A 693 5.51 -3.97 21.58
C ARG A 693 5.20 -5.45 21.77
N LYS A 694 5.05 -6.22 20.69
CA LYS A 694 4.81 -7.66 20.74
C LYS A 694 6.01 -8.43 21.30
N VAL A 695 7.24 -8.06 20.95
CA VAL A 695 8.47 -8.60 21.57
C VAL A 695 8.42 -8.41 23.08
N LEU A 696 8.14 -7.19 23.55
CA LEU A 696 8.07 -6.86 24.97
C LEU A 696 6.91 -7.54 25.71
N GLU A 697 5.83 -7.87 25.01
CA GLU A 697 4.72 -8.67 25.55
C GLU A 697 5.15 -10.12 25.75
N LEU A 698 5.78 -10.72 24.72
CA LEU A 698 6.23 -12.11 24.75
C LEU A 698 7.37 -12.32 25.76
N SER A 699 8.31 -11.38 25.87
CA SER A 699 9.55 -11.54 26.62
C SER A 699 9.37 -11.74 28.13
N ARG A 700 8.23 -11.34 28.71
CA ARG A 700 7.98 -11.39 30.16
C ARG A 700 7.95 -12.80 30.73
N GLU A 701 7.40 -13.74 29.97
CA GLU A 701 7.22 -15.15 30.36
C GLU A 701 7.61 -16.07 29.20
N TYR A 702 8.56 -15.63 28.38
CA TYR A 702 8.96 -16.36 27.18
C TYR A 702 9.63 -17.69 27.53
N VAL A 703 9.16 -18.76 26.89
CA VAL A 703 9.78 -20.08 26.94
C VAL A 703 10.06 -20.50 25.50
N ALA A 704 11.34 -20.68 25.19
CA ALA A 704 11.77 -21.07 23.86
C ALA A 704 11.11 -22.40 23.43
N PRO A 705 10.52 -22.46 22.22
CA PRO A 705 10.01 -23.71 21.66
C PRO A 705 11.12 -24.76 21.55
N SER A 706 10.80 -26.01 21.89
CA SER A 706 11.66 -27.15 21.59
C SER A 706 11.42 -27.66 20.16
N ILE A 707 12.44 -28.27 19.57
CA ILE A 707 12.30 -28.97 18.28
C ILE A 707 11.25 -30.07 18.43
N ARG A 708 10.28 -30.12 17.50
CA ARG A 708 9.15 -31.06 17.54
C ARG A 708 9.57 -32.42 16.95
N GLU A 709 9.09 -33.50 17.58
CA GLU A 709 9.26 -34.90 17.15
C GLU A 709 7.94 -35.63 16.87
N ASP A 710 6.83 -34.89 16.96
CA ASP A 710 5.45 -35.38 17.01
C ASP A 710 4.61 -34.89 15.81
N ILE A 711 5.23 -34.71 14.65
CA ILE A 711 4.52 -34.31 13.44
C ILE A 711 3.87 -35.54 12.81
N THR A 712 2.55 -35.56 12.74
CA THR A 712 1.78 -36.63 12.12
C THR A 712 1.80 -36.49 10.60
N VAL A 713 2.39 -37.50 9.93
CA VAL A 713 2.40 -37.61 8.47
C VAL A 713 1.64 -38.84 8.01
N LEU A 714 0.96 -38.75 6.87
CA LEU A 714 -0.03 -39.75 6.43
C LEU A 714 0.55 -40.84 5.52
N GLY A 715 1.84 -40.78 5.21
CA GLY A 715 2.56 -41.76 4.39
C GLY A 715 1.91 -42.01 3.04
N ARG A 716 1.99 -43.26 2.57
CA ARG A 716 1.48 -43.69 1.26
C ARG A 716 0.00 -43.42 1.03
N ALA A 717 -0.82 -43.45 2.08
CA ALA A 717 -2.26 -43.18 1.95
C ALA A 717 -2.51 -41.72 1.54
N GLY A 718 -1.86 -40.76 2.23
CA GLY A 718 -1.91 -39.35 1.86
C GLY A 718 -1.28 -39.11 0.49
N LEU A 719 -0.13 -39.74 0.21
CA LEU A 719 0.57 -39.57 -1.05
C LEU A 719 -0.26 -40.02 -2.26
N ALA A 720 -0.96 -41.14 -2.15
CA ALA A 720 -1.86 -41.63 -3.19
C ALA A 720 -3.01 -40.64 -3.48
N ALA A 721 -3.57 -40.01 -2.44
CA ALA A 721 -4.61 -38.99 -2.59
C ALA A 721 -4.07 -37.75 -3.31
N LEU A 722 -2.89 -37.25 -2.91
CA LEU A 722 -2.26 -36.09 -3.55
C LEU A 722 -1.83 -36.39 -4.99
N TYR A 723 -1.34 -37.60 -5.28
CA TYR A 723 -1.02 -38.01 -6.65
C TYR A 723 -2.24 -38.06 -7.56
N THR A 724 -3.39 -38.48 -7.01
CA THR A 724 -4.68 -38.41 -7.72
C THR A 724 -5.02 -36.96 -8.05
N ALA A 725 -4.93 -36.05 -7.08
CA ALA A 725 -5.19 -34.62 -7.29
C ALA A 725 -4.23 -33.99 -8.33
N ILE A 726 -2.94 -34.35 -8.30
CA ILE A 726 -1.96 -33.91 -9.31
C ILE A 726 -2.38 -34.37 -10.71
N ASN A 727 -2.79 -35.63 -10.84
CA ASN A 727 -3.22 -36.18 -12.11
C ASN A 727 -4.50 -35.50 -12.63
N GLU A 728 -5.46 -35.18 -11.76
CA GLU A 728 -6.65 -34.41 -12.10
C GLU A 728 -6.30 -33.01 -12.61
N PHE A 729 -5.38 -32.29 -11.94
CA PHE A 729 -4.92 -30.98 -12.40
C PHE A 729 -4.23 -31.04 -13.76
N LYS A 730 -3.46 -32.10 -14.04
CA LYS A 730 -2.84 -32.33 -15.36
C LYS A 730 -3.90 -32.55 -16.44
N LEU A 731 -4.83 -33.46 -16.21
CA LEU A 731 -5.90 -33.78 -17.15
C LEU A 731 -6.80 -32.56 -17.42
N GLY A 732 -7.05 -31.74 -16.40
CA GLY A 732 -7.75 -30.46 -16.49
C GLY A 732 -6.96 -29.33 -17.15
N LYS A 733 -5.68 -29.55 -17.52
CA LYS A 733 -4.75 -28.55 -18.05
C LYS A 733 -4.55 -27.34 -17.13
N TYR A 734 -4.70 -27.53 -15.82
CA TYR A 734 -4.42 -26.50 -14.81
C TYR A 734 -2.93 -26.37 -14.50
N ILE A 735 -2.19 -27.47 -14.65
CA ILE A 735 -0.73 -27.54 -14.46
C ILE A 735 -0.06 -28.21 -15.66
N SER A 736 1.21 -27.87 -15.93
CA SER A 736 2.01 -28.54 -16.95
C SER A 736 2.48 -29.93 -16.51
N GLU A 737 3.06 -30.69 -17.43
CA GLU A 737 3.68 -31.98 -17.08
C GLU A 737 4.77 -31.82 -16.03
N TYR A 738 5.57 -30.75 -16.16
CA TYR A 738 6.68 -30.47 -15.26
C TYR A 738 6.23 -29.86 -13.93
N ASP A 739 5.18 -29.03 -13.92
CA ASP A 739 4.55 -28.60 -12.67
C ASP A 739 4.14 -29.79 -11.80
N GLY A 740 3.65 -30.87 -12.41
CA GLY A 740 3.35 -32.09 -11.67
C GLY A 740 4.57 -32.93 -11.25
N VAL A 741 5.76 -32.68 -11.77
CA VAL A 741 7.01 -33.24 -11.20
C VAL A 741 7.33 -32.50 -9.89
N VAL A 742 7.34 -31.17 -9.93
CA VAL A 742 7.56 -30.33 -8.74
C VAL A 742 6.51 -30.62 -7.67
N ALA A 743 5.24 -30.70 -8.04
CA ALA A 743 4.15 -31.00 -7.11
C ALA A 743 4.30 -32.38 -6.44
N ARG A 744 4.89 -33.38 -7.10
CA ARG A 744 5.15 -34.68 -6.48
C ARG A 744 6.20 -34.60 -5.36
N HIS A 745 7.21 -33.74 -5.50
CA HIS A 745 8.15 -33.47 -4.41
C HIS A 745 7.45 -32.83 -3.20
N VAL A 746 6.57 -31.84 -3.44
CA VAL A 746 5.75 -31.24 -2.38
C VAL A 746 4.89 -32.30 -1.67
N ALA A 747 4.19 -33.12 -2.44
CA ALA A 747 3.35 -34.19 -1.89
C ALA A 747 4.16 -35.21 -1.07
N ASN A 748 5.35 -35.56 -1.54
CA ASN A 748 6.28 -36.44 -0.83
C ASN A 748 6.63 -35.90 0.56
N ILE A 749 7.00 -34.62 0.66
CA ILE A 749 7.39 -34.01 1.95
C ILE A 749 6.19 -33.90 2.89
N LEU A 750 5.05 -33.38 2.41
CA LEU A 750 3.85 -33.23 3.25
C LEU A 750 3.31 -34.56 3.79
N CYS A 751 3.57 -35.67 3.08
CA CYS A 751 3.18 -37.01 3.52
C CYS A 751 4.27 -37.75 4.29
N GLY A 752 5.43 -37.13 4.55
CA GLY A 752 6.56 -37.76 5.22
C GLY A 752 7.20 -38.88 4.41
N GLY A 753 7.23 -38.75 3.09
CA GLY A 753 7.84 -39.70 2.18
C GLY A 753 6.99 -40.96 1.93
N GLU A 754 7.68 -42.06 1.61
CA GLU A 754 7.10 -43.36 1.25
C GLU A 754 6.80 -44.26 2.47
N LEU A 755 6.55 -43.65 3.64
CA LEU A 755 6.19 -44.37 4.86
C LEU A 755 4.92 -45.21 4.65
N THR A 756 4.93 -46.46 5.12
CA THR A 756 3.85 -47.42 4.83
C THR A 756 2.55 -47.14 5.56
N GLN A 757 2.60 -46.31 6.61
CA GLN A 757 1.47 -45.99 7.48
C GLN A 757 1.62 -44.58 8.07
N THR A 758 0.53 -44.06 8.64
CA THR A 758 0.57 -42.83 9.43
C THR A 758 1.59 -42.95 10.56
N THR A 759 2.49 -41.97 10.67
CA THR A 759 3.66 -42.02 11.54
C THR A 759 3.95 -40.64 12.12
N LEU A 760 4.54 -40.58 13.32
CA LEU A 760 5.10 -39.36 13.88
C LEU A 760 6.55 -39.19 13.44
N VAL A 761 6.90 -38.01 12.94
CA VAL A 761 8.25 -37.67 12.49
C VAL A 761 8.71 -36.36 13.09
N SER A 762 10.03 -36.12 13.07
CA SER A 762 10.63 -34.87 13.55
C SER A 762 10.66 -33.78 12.50
N GLU A 763 10.84 -32.53 12.95
CA GLU A 763 11.10 -31.41 12.05
C GLU A 763 12.32 -31.67 11.16
N GLN A 764 13.41 -32.21 11.73
CA GLN A 764 14.62 -32.51 10.96
C GLN A 764 14.36 -33.56 9.86
N TYR A 765 13.54 -34.58 10.13
CA TYR A 765 13.16 -35.56 9.12
C TYR A 765 12.49 -34.91 7.90
N LEU A 766 11.59 -33.95 8.13
CA LEU A 766 10.93 -33.22 7.05
C LEU A 766 11.86 -32.22 6.35
N LEU A 767 12.75 -31.56 7.09
CA LEU A 767 13.77 -30.67 6.52
C LEU A 767 14.74 -31.44 5.61
N ASP A 768 15.12 -32.65 5.98
CA ASP A 768 15.98 -33.51 5.15
C ASP A 768 15.29 -33.91 3.83
N LEU A 769 14.00 -34.29 3.89
CA LEU A 769 13.19 -34.57 2.69
C LEU A 769 13.04 -33.32 1.80
N GLU A 770 12.87 -32.15 2.42
CA GLU A 770 12.77 -30.87 1.72
C GLU A 770 14.09 -30.52 1.01
N ARG A 771 15.23 -30.66 1.70
CA ARG A 771 16.56 -30.40 1.13
C ARG A 771 16.88 -31.36 -0.01
N GLU A 772 16.59 -32.66 0.16
CA GLU A 772 16.76 -33.66 -0.89
C GLU A 772 15.95 -33.30 -2.15
N ALA A 773 14.68 -32.95 -1.97
CA ALA A 773 13.81 -32.56 -3.07
C ALA A 773 14.27 -31.29 -3.78
N PHE A 774 14.72 -30.28 -3.02
CA PHE A 774 15.22 -29.03 -3.59
C PHE A 774 16.46 -29.26 -4.45
N LEU A 775 17.45 -30.01 -3.94
CA LEU A 775 18.66 -30.37 -4.67
C LEU A 775 18.37 -31.22 -5.91
N SER A 776 17.43 -32.18 -5.80
CA SER A 776 16.98 -33.01 -6.92
C SER A 776 16.40 -32.16 -8.06
N LEU A 777 15.57 -31.16 -7.72
CA LEU A 777 15.01 -30.23 -8.69
C LEU A 777 16.07 -29.34 -9.34
N LEU A 778 17.08 -28.88 -8.59
CA LEU A 778 18.21 -28.13 -9.17
C LEU A 778 19.06 -28.97 -10.14
N GLY A 779 19.10 -30.29 -9.97
CA GLY A 779 19.68 -31.22 -10.94
C GLY A 779 18.88 -31.38 -12.23
N ASN A 780 17.68 -30.80 -12.33
CA ASN A 780 16.80 -30.95 -13.49
C ASN A 780 16.92 -29.78 -14.49
N GLN A 781 17.17 -30.12 -15.75
CA GLN A 781 17.29 -29.15 -16.84
C GLN A 781 16.08 -28.20 -16.97
N LYS A 782 14.86 -28.69 -16.77
CA LYS A 782 13.64 -27.87 -16.89
C LYS A 782 13.54 -26.83 -15.77
N THR A 783 14.03 -27.11 -14.57
CA THR A 783 14.13 -26.12 -13.50
C THR A 783 15.17 -25.06 -13.84
N LEU A 784 16.35 -25.45 -14.33
CA LEU A 784 17.37 -24.48 -14.75
C LEU A 784 16.86 -23.56 -15.86
N GLU A 785 16.08 -24.08 -16.83
CA GLU A 785 15.40 -23.28 -17.86
C GLU A 785 14.39 -22.29 -17.27
N ARG A 786 13.58 -22.72 -16.29
CA ARG A 786 12.61 -21.85 -15.60
C ARG A 786 13.29 -20.74 -14.80
N ILE A 787 14.38 -21.07 -14.10
CA ILE A 787 15.20 -20.10 -13.37
C ILE A 787 15.77 -19.07 -14.36
N GLN A 788 16.43 -19.53 -15.42
CA GLN A 788 17.02 -18.65 -16.44
C GLN A 788 15.96 -17.74 -17.09
N TYR A 789 14.82 -18.29 -17.46
CA TYR A 789 13.73 -17.51 -18.06
C TYR A 789 13.18 -16.47 -17.09
N THR A 790 12.99 -16.84 -15.82
CA THR A 790 12.48 -15.92 -14.79
C THR A 790 13.44 -14.76 -14.56
N LEU A 791 14.75 -15.03 -14.48
CA LEU A 791 15.79 -14.00 -14.34
C LEU A 791 15.85 -13.06 -15.56
N GLN A 792 15.58 -13.56 -16.76
CA GLN A 792 15.59 -12.76 -18.00
C GLN A 792 14.30 -11.96 -18.22
N ASN A 793 13.14 -12.52 -17.86
CA ASN A 793 11.83 -11.98 -18.23
C ASN A 793 11.03 -11.41 -17.06
N ASN A 794 11.51 -11.59 -15.82
CA ASN A 794 10.81 -11.27 -14.57
C ASN A 794 9.40 -11.90 -14.50
N LYS A 795 9.24 -13.08 -15.10
CA LYS A 795 7.98 -13.85 -15.12
C LYS A 795 8.27 -15.36 -15.12
N PRO A 796 7.46 -16.18 -14.43
CA PRO A 796 7.55 -17.63 -14.48
C PRO A 796 7.42 -18.19 -15.91
N LEU A 797 8.23 -19.20 -16.23
CA LEU A 797 8.05 -20.04 -17.42
C LEU A 797 7.18 -21.26 -17.04
N ARG A 798 6.02 -21.40 -17.67
CA ARG A 798 5.21 -22.63 -17.56
C ARG A 798 5.47 -23.50 -18.80
N ASN A 799 6.55 -24.29 -18.76
CA ASN A 799 6.94 -25.30 -19.76
C ASN A 799 6.37 -26.69 -19.45
#